data_AF-A0A6G0UYE5-F1
#
_entry.id   AF-A0A6G0UYE5-F1
#
_cell.length_a   1.000
_cell.length_b   1.000
_cell.length_c   1.000
_cell.angle_alpha   90.00
_cell.angle_beta   90.00
_cell.angle_gamma   90.00
#
_symmetry.space_group_name_H-M   'P 1'
#
loop_
_entity.id
_entity.type
_entity.pdbx_description
1 polymer ?
#
loop_
_entity_poly.entity_id
_entity_poly.type
_entity_poly.pdbx_seq_one_letter_code
_entity_poly.pdbx_strand_id
1 'polypeptide(L)'
;MPAIHYRLQQVDTSPSNSELDARIEELRRQIEDDTHKVIADVENKYSVKNPGSTFSDVQFPLTQVLHRSCTALDDLEKSIVDLEAEVGTLNIGPRTKLDALRSFTAHLQELYDVEEIYKRVNEYDIAHDYAHGMKVLCEAIPKLAGIAGSKDGKVQKVAETMVDDFCFKKVYFVHNLKESFRKFISCSGADSGKTISLTIHSVKKEKMNEILEALSLADSLDSEMDNISNLILEGFCSRIVESQDPSEAVKIQKNPEEITFNVSKNISKEASEPLEIVKAITVFLKTFGEAIQGYKTDSQSFALLLGIRLRQKLADLVIKKCLTPAVPYEKEKIQVFEEVKKASDDLHSLMINLGFFSSDSVSFSAFSENFDQIFINRRCARICEKARDLALETCSEEIEVGTTTDNTVDDDLKEFVEDFENKTGLKNGKLDIESSSQLPKILQFRKCKIAKNVKLFGDLLTKTLDEASSAESSVASGKLLTTGSNIVRIFLMASSKSHDQVIKAVPLFGALFYNGCHYISHILILSSLNLKAKLPKELVNHANFISLITELRQVAADTLEGHLLHMRRDISTLIGPDDIFANLMNANALSDCRKVVESCLRQVKQVSDVWKGVFSDAVYVRAVGAIISHTLGVLVEVVLTKEDITEADSTHMAEELSRLLKEFEKIMTVNKEPTIGAICEKEYHRTKEVLFCLKESLMNIADRWCNGKGPLAHWMKPDEVKKLIRAIFQNTDIRAKVMTSGNSKLAEFRSLFKGTGIKAYVLPSTDAHQSEYLADRDFRVRFLSGFGGSNAFTVITEEKALLWTDGRYFIQAVNEFEPGWELMKQGVPESVEPSDWLTVNLESGDLVGFDPTLFGISQGITFVKSLKEANLVPTPLKENLVDKIWRNRPEAKIEKITTLSKEESGKCSKKKIEELREKFLKKKCDSYLLTSLDDIVWLLNIRGFDIPYNPLVFSVLFITLEEVHFFVDKRKLGKSEVEFLKDVCIHEYEEAESFIRNFEEERKSKKEHKVYIADSTNYFLGTIVPEEKRIIGVSHVQAMKAMFTLVLRGHIDNAAAHFPDGINGSRLDILARKLLWDEGYDFGHGVGHGVGHFLNVHEGPIGIGYRSVRPDGGLHAGQVITIEPGYYETNRFGIRIENCYEIVASGPLPSEATNFLTFESLTWVPIQRELINKSFLDQKHIDWINEYHRKCLEKVGPYLKKRGWNEEYNFLEDWCKKI
;
A
#
# COMPACT_ATOMS: atom_id res chain seq x y z
N MET A 1 -100.65 -41.72 -90.39
CA MET A 1 -100.61 -40.24 -90.40
C MET A 1 -102.01 -39.72 -90.72
N PRO A 2 -102.47 -38.56 -90.20
CA PRO A 2 -101.98 -37.72 -89.09
C PRO A 2 -102.81 -38.05 -87.79
N ALA A 3 -103.27 -37.21 -86.83
CA ALA A 3 -103.15 -35.76 -86.56
C ALA A 3 -103.38 -35.38 -85.06
N ILE A 4 -102.51 -34.55 -84.46
CA ILE A 4 -102.72 -33.12 -84.07
C ILE A 4 -104.11 -32.75 -83.47
N HIS A 5 -104.33 -32.17 -82.26
CA HIS A 5 -103.59 -31.09 -81.53
C HIS A 5 -103.96 -30.88 -80.00
N TYR A 6 -102.97 -30.49 -79.17
CA TYR A 6 -102.88 -29.41 -78.13
C TYR A 6 -103.83 -29.17 -76.88
N ARG A 7 -103.17 -28.85 -75.73
CA ARG A 7 -103.51 -27.97 -74.54
C ARG A 7 -104.51 -28.36 -73.42
N LEU A 8 -104.07 -28.33 -72.15
CA LEU A 8 -104.37 -27.27 -71.13
C LEU A 8 -103.59 -27.43 -69.78
N GLN A 9 -103.86 -26.58 -68.78
CA GLN A 9 -103.00 -26.26 -67.59
C GLN A 9 -103.45 -26.89 -66.25
N GLN A 10 -102.53 -26.99 -65.27
CA GLN A 10 -102.78 -26.84 -63.82
C GLN A 10 -101.61 -26.08 -63.14
N VAL A 11 -101.68 -25.84 -61.82
CA VAL A 11 -101.11 -24.67 -61.11
C VAL A 11 -99.93 -25.01 -60.18
N ASP A 12 -99.01 -24.05 -60.02
CA ASP A 12 -97.85 -24.08 -59.11
C ASP A 12 -98.23 -23.60 -57.69
N THR A 13 -97.67 -24.22 -56.66
CA THR A 13 -97.91 -23.90 -55.24
C THR A 13 -96.62 -23.93 -54.40
N SER A 14 -95.48 -23.69 -55.04
CA SER A 14 -94.17 -23.57 -54.38
C SER A 14 -94.00 -22.16 -53.77
N PRO A 15 -93.67 -21.99 -52.47
CA PRO A 15 -93.39 -20.67 -51.92
C PRO A 15 -92.14 -20.06 -52.59
N SER A 16 -92.13 -18.75 -52.78
CA SER A 16 -90.99 -18.08 -53.40
C SER A 16 -89.79 -18.02 -52.45
N ASN A 17 -88.56 -18.09 -52.98
CA ASN A 17 -87.34 -17.93 -52.15
C ASN A 17 -87.36 -16.62 -51.32
N SER A 18 -88.05 -15.57 -51.78
CA SER A 18 -88.21 -14.30 -51.06
C SER A 18 -89.09 -14.37 -49.81
N GLU A 19 -90.11 -15.23 -49.78
CA GLU A 19 -90.96 -15.41 -48.59
C GLU A 19 -90.23 -16.20 -47.51
N LEU A 20 -89.50 -17.25 -47.92
CA LEU A 20 -88.66 -18.06 -47.05
C LEU A 20 -87.50 -17.24 -46.47
N ASP A 21 -86.84 -16.43 -47.29
CA ASP A 21 -85.81 -15.47 -46.84
C ASP A 21 -86.35 -14.44 -45.84
N ALA A 22 -87.55 -13.90 -46.07
CA ALA A 22 -88.18 -12.93 -45.17
C ALA A 22 -88.51 -13.55 -43.80
N ARG A 23 -88.99 -14.79 -43.78
CA ARG A 23 -89.33 -15.53 -42.54
C ARG A 23 -88.08 -15.90 -41.73
N ILE A 24 -86.95 -16.18 -42.39
CA ILE A 24 -85.65 -16.40 -41.72
C ILE A 24 -85.14 -15.12 -41.06
N GLU A 25 -85.19 -13.97 -41.74
CA GLU A 25 -84.71 -12.70 -41.17
C GLU A 25 -85.63 -12.14 -40.07
N GLU A 26 -86.94 -12.42 -40.12
CA GLU A 26 -87.88 -12.05 -39.05
C GLU A 26 -87.66 -12.91 -37.78
N LEU A 27 -87.48 -14.23 -37.91
CA LEU A 27 -87.09 -15.10 -36.79
C LEU A 27 -85.76 -14.65 -36.17
N ARG A 28 -84.78 -14.32 -37.02
CA ARG A 28 -83.49 -13.78 -36.58
C ARG A 28 -83.65 -12.47 -35.80
N ARG A 29 -84.51 -11.54 -36.25
CA ARG A 29 -84.82 -10.33 -35.47
C ARG A 29 -85.44 -10.65 -34.13
N GLN A 30 -86.43 -11.53 -34.08
CA GLN A 30 -87.12 -11.89 -32.85
C GLN A 30 -86.15 -12.51 -31.83
N ILE A 31 -85.26 -13.38 -32.31
CA ILE A 31 -84.11 -13.93 -31.57
C ILE A 31 -83.18 -12.83 -31.05
N GLU A 32 -82.76 -11.88 -31.90
CA GLU A 32 -81.88 -10.79 -31.49
C GLU A 32 -82.56 -9.86 -30.46
N ASP A 33 -83.84 -9.55 -30.63
CA ASP A 33 -84.66 -8.73 -29.71
C ASP A 33 -84.88 -9.40 -28.35
N ASP A 34 -85.29 -10.66 -28.32
CA ASP A 34 -85.54 -11.38 -27.07
C ASP A 34 -84.23 -11.62 -26.30
N THR A 35 -83.11 -11.90 -27.00
CA THR A 35 -81.78 -11.95 -26.38
C THR A 35 -81.39 -10.60 -25.76
N HIS A 36 -81.65 -9.48 -26.44
CA HIS A 36 -81.40 -8.16 -25.86
C HIS A 36 -82.30 -7.87 -24.64
N LYS A 37 -83.51 -8.42 -24.57
CA LYS A 37 -84.38 -8.31 -23.36
C LYS A 37 -83.77 -9.08 -22.18
N VAL A 38 -83.26 -10.29 -22.38
CA VAL A 38 -82.58 -11.05 -21.29
C VAL A 38 -81.40 -10.24 -20.73
N ILE A 39 -80.56 -9.71 -21.62
CA ILE A 39 -79.40 -8.90 -21.25
C ILE A 39 -79.85 -7.61 -20.54
N ALA A 40 -80.85 -6.91 -21.06
CA ALA A 40 -81.36 -5.67 -20.47
C ALA A 40 -82.04 -5.88 -19.10
N ASP A 41 -82.72 -7.01 -18.87
CA ASP A 41 -83.32 -7.34 -17.56
C ASP A 41 -82.25 -7.71 -16.52
N VAL A 42 -81.18 -8.40 -16.93
CA VAL A 42 -80.00 -8.61 -16.08
C VAL A 42 -79.31 -7.27 -15.79
N GLU A 43 -78.98 -6.48 -16.80
CA GLU A 43 -78.28 -5.21 -16.66
C GLU A 43 -79.06 -4.18 -15.84
N ASN A 44 -80.36 -3.98 -16.09
CA ASN A 44 -81.17 -3.05 -15.29
C ASN A 44 -81.20 -3.44 -13.82
N LYS A 45 -81.21 -4.74 -13.51
CA LYS A 45 -81.25 -5.22 -12.12
C LYS A 45 -79.91 -5.12 -11.40
N TYR A 46 -78.78 -5.29 -12.09
CA TYR A 46 -77.43 -5.11 -11.51
C TYR A 46 -76.87 -3.68 -11.61
N SER A 47 -77.46 -2.80 -12.43
CA SER A 47 -77.06 -1.39 -12.55
C SER A 47 -77.33 -0.56 -11.30
N VAL A 48 -78.32 -0.95 -10.48
CA VAL A 48 -78.68 -0.28 -9.22
C VAL A 48 -77.72 -0.70 -8.11
N LYS A 49 -76.44 -0.28 -8.22
CA LYS A 49 -75.43 -0.41 -7.15
C LYS A 49 -75.75 0.51 -5.98
N ASN A 50 -76.74 0.13 -5.17
CA ASN A 50 -77.15 0.86 -3.98
C ASN A 50 -76.42 0.28 -2.74
N PRO A 51 -75.47 1.01 -2.11
CA PRO A 51 -74.64 0.48 -1.03
C PRO A 51 -75.43 0.40 0.29
N GLY A 52 -76.31 -0.61 0.41
CA GLY A 52 -77.11 -0.84 1.61
C GLY A 52 -78.26 -1.85 1.49
N SER A 53 -78.57 -2.37 0.29
CA SER A 53 -79.57 -3.45 0.14
C SER A 53 -79.07 -4.78 0.69
N THR A 54 -79.93 -5.51 1.40
CA THR A 54 -79.61 -6.83 1.95
C THR A 54 -79.64 -7.90 0.86
N PHE A 55 -78.81 -8.93 1.03
CA PHE A 55 -78.59 -9.99 0.03
C PHE A 55 -79.87 -10.79 -0.31
N SER A 56 -80.82 -10.88 0.63
CA SER A 56 -82.18 -11.41 0.46
C SER A 56 -82.98 -10.71 -0.66
N ASP A 57 -82.75 -9.42 -0.86
CA ASP A 57 -83.68 -8.54 -1.56
C ASP A 57 -83.57 -8.71 -3.10
N VAL A 58 -82.49 -9.34 -3.56
CA VAL A 58 -82.20 -9.63 -4.97
C VAL A 58 -82.64 -11.05 -5.36
N GLN A 59 -82.87 -11.94 -4.38
CA GLN A 59 -82.72 -13.39 -4.52
C GLN A 59 -83.86 -14.10 -5.28
N PHE A 60 -85.05 -13.50 -5.40
CA PHE A 60 -86.25 -14.19 -5.93
C PHE A 60 -86.49 -14.04 -7.45
N PRO A 61 -86.24 -12.88 -8.11
CA PRO A 61 -86.61 -12.73 -9.53
C PRO A 61 -85.66 -13.35 -10.56
N LEU A 62 -84.36 -13.55 -10.27
CA LEU A 62 -83.39 -13.80 -11.37
C LEU A 62 -83.58 -15.16 -12.04
N THR A 63 -83.79 -16.23 -11.25
CA THR A 63 -84.14 -17.55 -11.78
C THR A 63 -85.50 -17.53 -12.49
N GLN A 64 -86.46 -16.68 -12.07
CA GLN A 64 -87.70 -16.53 -12.83
C GLN A 64 -87.52 -15.78 -14.16
N VAL A 65 -86.55 -14.87 -14.27
CA VAL A 65 -86.21 -14.22 -15.54
C VAL A 65 -85.53 -15.22 -16.46
N LEU A 66 -84.42 -15.84 -16.02
CA LEU A 66 -83.69 -16.84 -16.82
C LEU A 66 -84.60 -17.98 -17.28
N HIS A 67 -85.32 -18.62 -16.36
CA HIS A 67 -86.24 -19.71 -16.68
C HIS A 67 -87.35 -19.29 -17.67
N ARG A 68 -87.94 -18.10 -17.54
CA ARG A 68 -88.93 -17.58 -18.50
C ARG A 68 -88.32 -17.28 -19.86
N SER A 69 -87.13 -16.71 -19.89
CA SER A 69 -86.39 -16.45 -21.13
C SER A 69 -86.08 -17.76 -21.85
N CYS A 70 -85.52 -18.75 -21.15
CA CYS A 70 -85.30 -20.10 -21.67
C CYS A 70 -86.61 -20.74 -22.19
N THR A 71 -87.70 -20.68 -21.43
CA THR A 71 -89.01 -21.22 -21.86
C THR A 71 -89.54 -20.53 -23.14
N ALA A 72 -89.27 -19.23 -23.33
CA ALA A 72 -89.63 -18.51 -24.55
C ALA A 72 -88.75 -18.87 -25.76
N LEU A 73 -87.55 -19.41 -25.51
CA LEU A 73 -86.57 -19.76 -26.53
C LEU A 73 -86.77 -21.22 -27.01
N ASP A 74 -87.35 -22.11 -26.20
CA ASP A 74 -87.77 -23.47 -26.62
C ASP A 74 -88.76 -23.47 -27.81
N ASP A 75 -89.69 -22.50 -27.87
CA ASP A 75 -90.64 -22.37 -28.99
C ASP A 75 -90.00 -21.73 -30.23
N LEU A 76 -88.95 -20.92 -30.05
CA LEU A 76 -88.10 -20.44 -31.15
C LEU A 76 -87.20 -21.57 -31.69
N GLU A 77 -86.65 -22.43 -30.86
CA GLU A 77 -85.84 -23.58 -31.28
C GLU A 77 -86.68 -24.56 -32.13
N LYS A 78 -87.90 -24.91 -31.69
CA LYS A 78 -88.85 -25.68 -32.53
C LYS A 78 -89.11 -24.98 -33.86
N SER A 79 -89.35 -23.67 -33.84
CA SER A 79 -89.61 -22.88 -35.05
C SER A 79 -88.42 -22.87 -36.03
N ILE A 80 -87.18 -22.96 -35.54
CA ILE A 80 -85.97 -23.15 -36.36
C ILE A 80 -85.92 -24.57 -36.93
N VAL A 81 -86.17 -25.60 -36.10
CA VAL A 81 -86.10 -27.02 -36.51
C VAL A 81 -87.16 -27.36 -37.58
N ASP A 82 -88.38 -26.85 -37.45
CA ASP A 82 -89.43 -27.00 -38.47
C ASP A 82 -89.02 -26.33 -39.80
N LEU A 83 -88.30 -25.20 -39.74
CA LEU A 83 -87.74 -24.52 -40.92
C LEU A 83 -86.52 -25.24 -41.50
N GLU A 84 -85.71 -25.95 -40.72
CA GLU A 84 -84.67 -26.84 -41.24
C GLU A 84 -85.26 -27.98 -42.08
N ALA A 85 -86.38 -28.55 -41.63
CA ALA A 85 -87.10 -29.58 -42.37
C ALA A 85 -87.69 -29.02 -43.69
N GLU A 86 -88.26 -27.82 -43.67
CA GLU A 86 -88.84 -27.14 -44.84
C GLU A 86 -87.74 -26.77 -45.88
N VAL A 87 -86.67 -26.09 -45.45
CA VAL A 87 -85.52 -25.69 -46.30
C VAL A 87 -84.74 -26.89 -46.85
N GLY A 88 -84.69 -28.01 -46.12
CA GLY A 88 -83.98 -29.23 -46.53
C GLY A 88 -84.42 -29.82 -47.88
N THR A 89 -85.58 -29.43 -48.38
CA THR A 89 -86.14 -29.85 -49.68
C THR A 89 -85.67 -29.01 -50.88
N LEU A 90 -85.17 -27.78 -50.66
CA LEU A 90 -84.83 -26.83 -51.71
C LEU A 90 -83.31 -26.74 -51.94
N ASN A 91 -82.89 -26.86 -53.19
CA ASN A 91 -81.48 -27.08 -53.51
C ASN A 91 -80.65 -25.78 -53.49
N ILE A 92 -79.90 -25.59 -52.41
CA ILE A 92 -78.71 -24.69 -52.28
C ILE A 92 -79.00 -23.19 -52.08
N GLY A 93 -80.26 -22.72 -52.14
CA GLY A 93 -80.60 -21.31 -51.90
C GLY A 93 -80.50 -20.83 -50.43
N PRO A 94 -81.46 -21.14 -49.54
CA PRO A 94 -81.55 -20.50 -48.21
C PRO A 94 -80.55 -21.02 -47.16
N ARG A 95 -79.90 -22.17 -47.44
CA ARG A 95 -79.23 -23.00 -46.42
C ARG A 95 -78.10 -22.29 -45.67
N THR A 96 -77.34 -21.43 -46.34
CA THR A 96 -76.23 -20.68 -45.73
C THR A 96 -76.67 -19.54 -44.80
N LYS A 97 -77.92 -19.07 -44.89
CA LYS A 97 -78.51 -18.18 -43.87
C LYS A 97 -78.97 -18.96 -42.65
N LEU A 98 -79.44 -20.18 -42.86
CA LEU A 98 -79.87 -21.10 -41.81
C LEU A 98 -78.69 -21.55 -40.94
N ASP A 99 -77.53 -21.82 -41.54
CA ASP A 99 -76.30 -22.11 -40.79
C ASP A 99 -75.84 -20.94 -39.89
N ALA A 100 -76.28 -19.70 -40.13
CA ALA A 100 -76.02 -18.58 -39.22
C ALA A 100 -76.91 -18.62 -37.96
N LEU A 101 -78.14 -19.13 -38.06
CA LEU A 101 -79.02 -19.34 -36.91
C LEU A 101 -78.53 -20.46 -35.99
N ARG A 102 -77.76 -21.43 -36.50
CA ARG A 102 -77.17 -22.53 -35.70
C ARG A 102 -76.17 -22.07 -34.64
N SER A 103 -75.59 -20.86 -34.79
CA SER A 103 -74.79 -20.26 -33.72
C SER A 103 -75.65 -19.90 -32.49
N PHE A 104 -76.91 -19.53 -32.69
CA PHE A 104 -77.79 -19.12 -31.61
C PHE A 104 -78.14 -20.27 -30.67
N THR A 105 -78.39 -21.48 -31.20
CA THR A 105 -78.69 -22.66 -30.38
C THR A 105 -77.54 -23.03 -29.44
N ALA A 106 -76.29 -22.76 -29.81
CA ALA A 106 -75.15 -22.92 -28.92
C ALA A 106 -75.16 -21.90 -27.77
N HIS A 107 -75.52 -20.64 -28.04
CA HIS A 107 -75.63 -19.59 -27.03
C HIS A 107 -76.80 -19.82 -26.06
N LEU A 108 -77.86 -20.53 -26.48
CA LEU A 108 -78.91 -21.02 -25.59
C LEU A 108 -78.37 -22.02 -24.56
N GLN A 109 -77.53 -22.98 -25.01
CA GLN A 109 -76.89 -23.93 -24.09
C GLN A 109 -75.94 -23.22 -23.11
N GLU A 110 -75.16 -22.24 -23.55
CA GLU A 110 -74.31 -21.44 -22.64
C GLU A 110 -75.14 -20.71 -21.56
N LEU A 111 -76.36 -20.24 -21.89
CA LEU A 111 -77.27 -19.64 -20.91
C LEU A 111 -77.90 -20.67 -19.95
N TYR A 112 -78.26 -21.86 -20.43
CA TYR A 112 -78.72 -22.97 -19.58
C TYR A 112 -77.64 -23.43 -18.59
N ASP A 113 -76.38 -23.55 -19.04
CA ASP A 113 -75.24 -23.89 -18.18
C ASP A 113 -75.00 -22.83 -17.08
N VAL A 114 -75.16 -21.54 -17.43
CA VAL A 114 -75.13 -20.42 -16.46
C VAL A 114 -76.27 -20.52 -15.44
N GLU A 115 -77.50 -20.87 -15.86
CA GLU A 115 -78.62 -21.09 -14.93
C GLU A 115 -78.35 -22.27 -13.97
N GLU A 116 -77.84 -23.41 -14.44
CA GLU A 116 -77.54 -24.56 -13.57
C GLU A 116 -76.47 -24.20 -12.52
N ILE A 117 -75.37 -23.55 -12.93
CA ILE A 117 -74.33 -23.14 -11.99
C ILE A 117 -74.88 -22.12 -10.97
N TYR A 118 -75.70 -21.16 -11.42
CA TYR A 118 -76.31 -20.17 -10.52
C TYR A 118 -77.24 -20.83 -9.49
N LYS A 119 -78.10 -21.76 -9.96
CA LYS A 119 -79.00 -22.55 -9.13
C LYS A 119 -78.23 -23.37 -8.09
N ARG A 120 -77.17 -24.08 -8.50
CA ARG A 120 -76.33 -24.89 -7.61
C ARG A 120 -75.58 -24.11 -6.53
N VAL A 121 -75.30 -22.82 -6.73
CA VAL A 121 -74.70 -21.96 -5.69
C VAL A 121 -75.75 -21.39 -4.74
N ASN A 122 -76.97 -21.11 -5.22
CA ASN A 122 -78.05 -20.54 -4.41
C ASN A 122 -78.97 -21.58 -3.73
N GLU A 123 -78.93 -22.87 -4.12
CA GLU A 123 -79.66 -23.96 -3.45
C GLU A 123 -79.10 -24.30 -2.05
N TYR A 124 -77.88 -23.88 -1.74
CA TYR A 124 -77.23 -24.11 -0.46
C TYR A 124 -77.27 -22.85 0.40
N ASP A 125 -77.76 -22.97 1.64
CA ASP A 125 -77.57 -21.91 2.64
C ASP A 125 -76.13 -21.96 3.19
N ILE A 126 -75.29 -21.14 2.59
CA ILE A 126 -73.86 -20.96 2.89
C ILE A 126 -73.62 -20.55 4.37
N ALA A 127 -74.64 -20.11 5.11
CA ALA A 127 -74.53 -19.82 6.55
C ALA A 127 -74.42 -21.08 7.45
N HIS A 128 -74.82 -22.26 6.94
CA HIS A 128 -74.96 -23.49 7.74
C HIS A 128 -73.85 -24.54 7.55
N ASP A 129 -73.14 -24.57 6.41
CA ASP A 129 -71.95 -25.42 6.20
C ASP A 129 -70.81 -24.58 5.58
N TYR A 130 -69.77 -24.32 6.38
CA TYR A 130 -68.69 -23.42 6.00
C TYR A 130 -67.75 -24.02 4.94
N ALA A 131 -67.44 -25.31 5.06
CA ALA A 131 -66.48 -25.99 4.20
C ALA A 131 -67.11 -26.34 2.84
N HIS A 132 -68.34 -26.87 2.86
CA HIS A 132 -69.07 -27.17 1.63
C HIS A 132 -69.43 -25.91 0.85
N GLY A 133 -69.89 -24.85 1.54
CA GLY A 133 -70.18 -23.56 0.92
C GLY A 133 -68.97 -22.94 0.22
N MET A 134 -67.78 -22.99 0.85
CA MET A 134 -66.55 -22.49 0.22
C MET A 134 -66.14 -23.35 -0.98
N LYS A 135 -66.24 -24.67 -0.86
CA LYS A 135 -65.93 -25.60 -1.96
C LYS A 135 -66.82 -25.36 -3.18
N VAL A 136 -68.12 -25.23 -2.99
CA VAL A 136 -69.09 -24.94 -4.06
C VAL A 136 -68.77 -23.61 -4.76
N LEU A 137 -68.44 -22.55 -4.02
CA LEU A 137 -68.00 -21.28 -4.62
C LEU A 137 -66.68 -21.42 -5.40
N CYS A 138 -65.68 -22.10 -4.84
CA CYS A 138 -64.39 -22.33 -5.51
C CYS A 138 -64.49 -23.24 -6.75
N GLU A 139 -65.48 -24.14 -6.81
CA GLU A 139 -65.77 -24.93 -8.02
C GLU A 139 -66.63 -24.18 -9.07
N ALA A 140 -67.47 -23.23 -8.64
CA ALA A 140 -68.39 -22.51 -9.53
C ALA A 140 -67.74 -21.31 -10.25
N ILE A 141 -66.95 -20.50 -9.52
CA ILE A 141 -66.33 -19.28 -10.08
C ILE A 141 -65.48 -19.58 -11.34
N PRO A 142 -64.59 -20.61 -11.37
CA PRO A 142 -63.80 -20.90 -12.56
C PRO A 142 -64.62 -21.40 -13.75
N LYS A 143 -65.79 -22.03 -13.52
CA LYS A 143 -66.67 -22.53 -14.58
C LYS A 143 -67.43 -21.37 -15.24
N LEU A 144 -68.00 -20.47 -14.44
CA LEU A 144 -68.60 -19.22 -14.96
C LEU A 144 -67.58 -18.33 -15.66
N ALA A 145 -66.34 -18.22 -15.13
CA ALA A 145 -65.25 -17.49 -15.78
C ALA A 145 -64.82 -18.14 -17.11
N GLY A 146 -64.98 -19.46 -17.26
CA GLY A 146 -64.78 -20.16 -18.53
C GLY A 146 -65.82 -19.77 -19.59
N ILE A 147 -67.09 -19.67 -19.20
CA ILE A 147 -68.19 -19.21 -20.08
C ILE A 147 -68.04 -17.72 -20.41
N ALA A 148 -67.63 -16.89 -19.45
CA ALA A 148 -67.24 -15.50 -19.69
C ALA A 148 -66.04 -15.33 -20.66
N GLY A 149 -65.28 -16.40 -20.91
CA GLY A 149 -64.19 -16.43 -21.90
C GLY A 149 -64.61 -16.82 -23.32
N SER A 150 -65.91 -17.05 -23.58
CA SER A 150 -66.42 -17.32 -24.93
C SER A 150 -66.29 -16.09 -25.84
N LYS A 151 -66.41 -16.27 -27.16
CA LYS A 151 -66.23 -15.20 -28.14
C LYS A 151 -67.51 -14.42 -28.47
N ASP A 152 -68.66 -14.80 -27.92
CA ASP A 152 -69.91 -14.07 -28.14
C ASP A 152 -70.22 -13.11 -26.98
N GLY A 153 -70.11 -11.82 -27.28
CA GLY A 153 -70.24 -10.72 -26.32
C GLY A 153 -71.63 -10.57 -25.69
N LYS A 154 -72.63 -11.38 -26.08
CA LYS A 154 -73.98 -11.36 -25.50
C LYS A 154 -74.11 -12.24 -24.25
N VAL A 155 -73.62 -13.49 -24.28
CA VAL A 155 -73.67 -14.39 -23.11
C VAL A 155 -72.53 -14.09 -22.13
N GLN A 156 -71.34 -13.73 -22.67
CA GLN A 156 -70.16 -13.29 -21.92
C GLN A 156 -70.53 -12.35 -20.76
N LYS A 157 -71.28 -11.28 -21.04
CA LYS A 157 -71.55 -10.19 -20.10
C LYS A 157 -72.48 -10.60 -18.93
N VAL A 158 -73.34 -11.58 -19.15
CA VAL A 158 -74.17 -12.20 -18.10
C VAL A 158 -73.29 -13.05 -17.18
N ALA A 159 -72.39 -13.87 -17.76
CA ALA A 159 -71.44 -14.68 -17.01
C ALA A 159 -70.44 -13.82 -16.21
N GLU A 160 -69.87 -12.76 -16.80
CA GLU A 160 -69.03 -11.77 -16.12
C GLU A 160 -69.73 -11.17 -14.88
N THR A 161 -71.00 -10.77 -15.02
CA THR A 161 -71.79 -10.20 -13.92
C THR A 161 -72.02 -11.20 -12.78
N MET A 162 -72.18 -12.49 -13.09
CA MET A 162 -72.28 -13.56 -12.07
C MET A 162 -70.94 -13.92 -11.44
N VAL A 163 -69.83 -13.84 -12.18
CA VAL A 163 -68.47 -13.99 -11.62
C VAL A 163 -68.20 -12.89 -10.59
N ASP A 164 -68.59 -11.65 -10.87
CA ASP A 164 -68.47 -10.52 -9.92
C ASP A 164 -69.30 -10.76 -8.64
N ASP A 165 -70.57 -11.18 -8.76
CA ASP A 165 -71.44 -11.55 -7.62
C ASP A 165 -70.80 -12.68 -6.79
N PHE A 166 -70.29 -13.73 -7.42
CA PHE A 166 -69.76 -14.90 -6.71
C PHE A 166 -68.38 -14.61 -6.10
N CYS A 167 -67.56 -13.77 -6.73
CA CYS A 167 -66.35 -13.24 -6.13
C CYS A 167 -66.67 -12.37 -4.91
N PHE A 168 -67.70 -11.51 -4.97
CA PHE A 168 -68.15 -10.73 -3.83
C PHE A 168 -68.66 -11.62 -2.68
N LYS A 169 -69.44 -12.67 -2.97
CA LYS A 169 -69.83 -13.71 -1.99
C LYS A 169 -68.59 -14.34 -1.33
N LYS A 170 -67.60 -14.79 -2.12
CA LYS A 170 -66.36 -15.38 -1.59
C LYS A 170 -65.61 -14.39 -0.68
N VAL A 171 -65.48 -13.13 -1.06
CA VAL A 171 -64.80 -12.09 -0.25
C VAL A 171 -65.54 -11.84 1.07
N TYR A 172 -66.86 -11.66 1.05
CA TYR A 172 -67.67 -11.46 2.24
C TYR A 172 -67.64 -12.70 3.18
N PHE A 173 -67.64 -13.90 2.59
CA PHE A 173 -67.59 -15.15 3.33
C PHE A 173 -66.21 -15.38 3.98
N VAL A 174 -65.12 -15.12 3.27
CA VAL A 174 -63.74 -15.12 3.83
C VAL A 174 -63.60 -14.09 4.95
N HIS A 175 -64.21 -12.91 4.83
CA HIS A 175 -64.24 -11.93 5.91
C HIS A 175 -64.91 -12.49 7.18
N ASN A 176 -66.08 -13.11 7.04
CA ASN A 176 -66.81 -13.69 8.18
C ASN A 176 -66.11 -14.92 8.80
N LEU A 177 -65.39 -15.70 7.99
CA LEU A 177 -64.51 -16.77 8.47
C LEU A 177 -63.32 -16.20 9.26
N LYS A 178 -62.66 -15.14 8.77
CA LYS A 178 -61.56 -14.46 9.48
C LYS A 178 -62.03 -13.82 10.79
N GLU A 179 -63.21 -13.21 10.82
CA GLU A 179 -63.81 -12.68 12.05
C GLU A 179 -64.21 -13.79 13.04
N SER A 180 -64.64 -14.96 12.55
CA SER A 180 -64.89 -16.12 13.41
C SER A 180 -63.59 -16.71 13.97
N PHE A 181 -62.52 -16.72 13.16
CA PHE A 181 -61.18 -17.14 13.55
C PHE A 181 -60.54 -16.21 14.60
N ARG A 182 -60.72 -14.89 14.46
CA ARG A 182 -60.27 -13.88 15.45
C ARG A 182 -61.07 -13.89 16.75
N LYS A 183 -62.28 -14.47 16.73
CA LYS A 183 -63.04 -14.79 17.95
C LYS A 183 -62.56 -16.07 18.62
N PHE A 184 -61.98 -17.02 17.88
CA PHE A 184 -61.30 -18.18 18.44
C PHE A 184 -59.96 -17.79 19.10
N ILE A 185 -59.11 -17.03 18.40
CA ILE A 185 -57.86 -16.49 18.94
C ILE A 185 -57.88 -14.96 18.84
N SER A 186 -58.13 -14.32 19.99
CA SER A 186 -58.27 -12.88 20.13
C SER A 186 -57.04 -12.25 20.79
N CYS A 187 -56.69 -11.03 20.38
CA CYS A 187 -55.55 -10.28 20.92
C CYS A 187 -55.98 -8.86 21.28
N SER A 188 -55.47 -8.33 22.40
CA SER A 188 -55.76 -6.97 22.86
C SER A 188 -54.53 -6.31 23.53
N GLY A 189 -54.56 -4.98 23.61
CA GLY A 189 -53.52 -4.18 24.27
C GLY A 189 -52.31 -3.80 23.40
N ALA A 190 -52.23 -4.26 22.16
CA ALA A 190 -51.09 -4.01 21.25
C ALA A 190 -50.67 -2.52 21.17
N ASP A 191 -51.63 -1.62 20.93
CA ASP A 191 -51.40 -0.17 20.79
C ASP A 191 -51.01 0.53 22.10
N SER A 192 -51.24 -0.11 23.26
CA SER A 192 -50.99 0.48 24.58
C SER A 192 -49.50 0.48 24.98
N GLY A 193 -48.68 -0.32 24.29
CA GLY A 193 -47.25 -0.52 24.56
C GLY A 193 -46.89 -1.21 25.88
N LYS A 194 -47.81 -1.29 26.85
CA LYS A 194 -47.54 -1.76 28.23
C LYS A 194 -47.82 -3.24 28.47
N THR A 195 -48.94 -3.76 27.97
CA THR A 195 -49.33 -5.17 28.13
C THR A 195 -49.95 -5.67 26.84
N ILE A 196 -49.61 -6.89 26.41
CA ILE A 196 -50.40 -7.64 25.42
C ILE A 196 -51.13 -8.78 26.14
N SER A 197 -52.38 -8.99 25.76
CA SER A 197 -53.24 -10.07 26.23
C SER A 197 -53.73 -10.90 25.04
N LEU A 198 -53.45 -12.20 25.05
CA LEU A 198 -53.85 -13.18 24.04
C LEU A 198 -54.86 -14.13 24.68
N THR A 199 -56.06 -14.25 24.13
CA THR A 199 -57.13 -15.11 24.67
C THR A 199 -57.59 -16.10 23.62
N ILE A 200 -57.50 -17.39 23.96
CA ILE A 200 -58.01 -18.52 23.19
C ILE A 200 -59.37 -18.91 23.76
N HIS A 201 -60.41 -18.85 22.93
CA HIS A 201 -61.79 -19.17 23.32
C HIS A 201 -62.13 -20.63 23.02
N SER A 202 -62.93 -21.25 23.88
CA SER A 202 -63.35 -22.65 23.75
C SER A 202 -64.43 -22.78 22.68
N VAL A 203 -64.05 -23.28 21.50
CA VAL A 203 -64.96 -23.52 20.37
C VAL A 203 -65.14 -25.02 20.15
N LYS A 204 -66.38 -25.44 19.83
CA LYS A 204 -66.71 -26.83 19.45
C LYS A 204 -65.79 -27.28 18.30
N LYS A 205 -65.16 -28.45 18.45
CA LYS A 205 -64.08 -28.91 17.57
C LYS A 205 -64.55 -29.08 16.13
N GLU A 206 -65.79 -29.52 15.95
CA GLU A 206 -66.46 -29.71 14.67
C GLU A 206 -66.51 -28.38 13.91
N LYS A 207 -67.17 -27.37 14.49
CA LYS A 207 -67.29 -26.03 13.92
C LYS A 207 -65.95 -25.31 13.72
N MET A 208 -64.96 -25.53 14.61
CA MET A 208 -63.65 -24.91 14.43
C MET A 208 -62.87 -25.56 13.28
N ASN A 209 -62.93 -26.90 13.13
CA ASN A 209 -62.31 -27.59 12.01
C ASN A 209 -62.98 -27.22 10.67
N GLU A 210 -64.31 -27.06 10.62
CA GLU A 210 -65.03 -26.52 9.46
C GLU A 210 -64.51 -25.13 9.04
N ILE A 211 -64.27 -24.23 10.02
CA ILE A 211 -63.72 -22.89 9.77
C ILE A 211 -62.27 -22.96 9.28
N LEU A 212 -61.45 -23.85 9.83
CA LEU A 212 -60.06 -24.06 9.38
C LEU A 212 -60.02 -24.59 7.94
N GLU A 213 -60.84 -25.59 7.61
CA GLU A 213 -60.94 -26.16 6.27
C GLU A 213 -61.47 -25.13 5.26
N ALA A 214 -62.51 -24.37 5.61
CA ALA A 214 -63.04 -23.30 4.77
C ALA A 214 -62.03 -22.15 4.53
N LEU A 215 -61.17 -21.84 5.50
CA LEU A 215 -60.06 -20.89 5.33
C LEU A 215 -58.92 -21.47 4.48
N SER A 216 -58.70 -22.80 4.53
CA SER A 216 -57.73 -23.51 3.69
C SER A 216 -58.17 -23.55 2.23
N LEU A 217 -59.45 -23.88 1.97
CA LEU A 217 -60.10 -23.86 0.65
C LEU A 217 -60.23 -22.46 0.02
N ALA A 218 -59.83 -21.41 0.75
CA ALA A 218 -59.89 -20.02 0.35
C ALA A 218 -58.52 -19.30 0.38
N ASP A 219 -57.43 -20.07 0.40
CA ASP A 219 -56.03 -19.58 0.38
C ASP A 219 -55.73 -18.53 1.47
N SER A 220 -56.49 -18.58 2.57
CA SER A 220 -56.57 -17.52 3.58
C SER A 220 -56.08 -17.96 4.97
N LEU A 221 -56.00 -19.27 5.21
CA LEU A 221 -55.52 -19.84 6.46
C LEU A 221 -54.06 -19.46 6.75
N ASP A 222 -53.19 -19.56 5.75
CA ASP A 222 -51.76 -19.26 5.87
C ASP A 222 -51.48 -17.84 6.41
N SER A 223 -52.19 -16.84 5.89
CA SER A 223 -52.05 -15.45 6.36
C SER A 223 -52.39 -15.26 7.84
N GLU A 224 -53.39 -15.98 8.36
CA GLU A 224 -53.75 -15.89 9.78
C GLU A 224 -52.84 -16.80 10.66
N MET A 225 -52.26 -17.87 10.10
CA MET A 225 -51.18 -18.64 10.73
C MET A 225 -49.90 -17.80 10.90
N ASP A 226 -49.56 -16.97 9.91
CA ASP A 226 -48.41 -16.04 10.00
C ASP A 226 -48.67 -14.92 11.02
N ASN A 227 -49.89 -14.36 11.07
CA ASN A 227 -50.29 -13.38 12.08
C ASN A 227 -50.09 -13.92 13.51
N ILE A 228 -50.59 -15.14 13.79
CA ILE A 228 -50.43 -15.79 15.11
C ILE A 228 -48.96 -16.13 15.38
N SER A 229 -48.23 -16.65 14.38
CA SER A 229 -46.82 -17.02 14.54
C SER A 229 -45.95 -15.82 14.91
N ASN A 230 -46.18 -14.66 14.28
CA ASN A 230 -45.47 -13.42 14.60
C ASN A 230 -45.90 -12.88 15.98
N LEU A 231 -47.18 -12.96 16.35
CA LEU A 231 -47.66 -12.56 17.68
C LEU A 231 -47.03 -13.39 18.81
N ILE A 232 -46.89 -14.71 18.63
CA ILE A 232 -46.20 -15.60 19.58
C ILE A 232 -44.73 -15.19 19.75
N LEU A 233 -44.02 -14.92 18.66
CA LEU A 233 -42.57 -14.68 18.68
C LEU A 233 -42.20 -13.25 19.11
N GLU A 234 -42.83 -12.24 18.52
CA GLU A 234 -42.51 -10.82 18.74
C GLU A 234 -43.35 -10.21 19.88
N GLY A 235 -44.61 -10.65 20.03
CA GLY A 235 -45.50 -10.20 21.10
C GLY A 235 -45.23 -10.86 22.45
N PHE A 236 -44.93 -12.17 22.47
CA PHE A 236 -44.72 -12.95 23.71
C PHE A 236 -43.24 -13.31 23.93
N CYS A 237 -42.67 -14.24 23.14
CA CYS A 237 -41.32 -14.77 23.40
C CYS A 237 -40.23 -13.68 23.50
N SER A 238 -40.26 -12.69 22.60
CA SER A 238 -39.30 -11.57 22.63
C SER A 238 -39.46 -10.68 23.86
N ARG A 239 -40.67 -10.54 24.41
CA ARG A 239 -40.91 -9.76 25.64
C ARG A 239 -40.52 -10.51 26.91
N ILE A 240 -40.62 -11.84 26.91
CA ILE A 240 -40.08 -12.69 27.99
C ILE A 240 -38.55 -12.50 28.07
N VAL A 241 -37.87 -12.48 26.92
CA VAL A 241 -36.42 -12.20 26.82
C VAL A 241 -36.04 -10.79 27.29
N GLU A 242 -36.92 -9.79 27.13
CA GLU A 242 -36.68 -8.40 27.56
C GLU A 242 -37.06 -8.11 29.03
N SER A 243 -37.73 -9.05 29.70
CA SER A 243 -38.31 -8.85 31.03
C SER A 243 -37.30 -9.06 32.18
N GLN A 244 -37.40 -8.24 33.23
CA GLN A 244 -36.51 -8.30 34.40
C GLN A 244 -36.60 -9.64 35.17
N ASP A 245 -37.81 -10.19 35.27
CA ASP A 245 -38.07 -11.53 35.82
C ASP A 245 -38.87 -12.34 34.79
N PRO A 246 -38.22 -13.24 34.03
CA PRO A 246 -38.90 -14.07 33.04
C PRO A 246 -39.99 -14.98 33.63
N SER A 247 -39.87 -15.40 34.89
CA SER A 247 -40.80 -16.34 35.52
C SER A 247 -42.16 -15.71 35.82
N GLU A 248 -42.17 -14.44 36.24
CA GLU A 248 -43.37 -13.62 36.48
C GLU A 248 -43.88 -12.88 35.23
N ALA A 249 -43.13 -12.92 34.12
CA ALA A 249 -43.43 -12.16 32.90
C ALA A 249 -44.71 -12.60 32.17
N VAL A 250 -45.12 -13.87 32.31
CA VAL A 250 -46.29 -14.46 31.63
C VAL A 250 -47.37 -14.84 32.65
N LYS A 251 -48.46 -14.08 32.70
CA LYS A 251 -49.56 -14.35 33.64
C LYS A 251 -50.72 -15.03 32.92
N ILE A 252 -50.82 -16.34 33.17
CA ILE A 252 -51.79 -17.26 32.56
C ILE A 252 -53.03 -17.36 33.45
N GLN A 253 -54.20 -17.16 32.87
CA GLN A 253 -55.51 -17.37 33.49
C GLN A 253 -56.24 -18.48 32.71
N LYS A 254 -56.67 -19.55 33.39
CA LYS A 254 -57.41 -20.67 32.80
C LYS A 254 -58.85 -20.66 33.31
N ASN A 255 -59.79 -20.23 32.47
CA ASN A 255 -61.23 -20.36 32.70
C ASN A 255 -61.76 -21.62 31.97
N PRO A 256 -62.97 -22.13 32.28
CA PRO A 256 -63.55 -23.26 31.55
C PRO A 256 -63.88 -22.96 30.08
N GLU A 257 -64.10 -21.69 29.75
CA GLU A 257 -64.55 -21.22 28.43
C GLU A 257 -63.45 -20.47 27.65
N GLU A 258 -62.36 -20.06 28.30
CA GLU A 258 -61.26 -19.30 27.69
C GLU A 258 -59.92 -19.50 28.43
N ILE A 259 -58.79 -19.31 27.74
CA ILE A 259 -57.45 -19.26 28.33
C ILE A 259 -56.76 -17.97 27.88
N THR A 260 -56.39 -17.13 28.85
CA THR A 260 -55.77 -15.81 28.62
C THR A 260 -54.32 -15.78 29.09
N PHE A 261 -53.43 -15.32 28.21
CA PHE A 261 -52.01 -15.11 28.44
C PHE A 261 -51.72 -13.60 28.44
N ASN A 262 -51.15 -13.06 29.52
CA ASN A 262 -50.81 -11.65 29.65
C ASN A 262 -49.29 -11.46 29.79
N VAL A 263 -48.69 -10.57 28.99
CA VAL A 263 -47.26 -10.22 29.11
C VAL A 263 -47.06 -8.70 29.17
N SER A 264 -46.44 -8.24 30.27
CA SER A 264 -46.16 -6.82 30.53
C SER A 264 -44.74 -6.41 30.14
N LYS A 265 -44.57 -5.23 29.55
CA LYS A 265 -43.29 -4.71 29.06
C LYS A 265 -42.50 -3.94 30.14
N ASN A 266 -41.88 -4.67 31.07
CA ASN A 266 -40.90 -4.11 32.02
C ASN A 266 -39.48 -4.20 31.43
N ILE A 267 -38.98 -3.08 30.89
CA ILE A 267 -37.65 -2.99 30.28
C ILE A 267 -36.58 -2.92 31.38
N SER A 268 -35.78 -3.98 31.53
CA SER A 268 -34.58 -3.98 32.36
C SER A 268 -33.38 -3.31 31.65
N LYS A 269 -32.40 -2.82 32.44
CA LYS A 269 -31.03 -2.53 31.94
C LYS A 269 -30.06 -3.68 32.16
N GLU A 270 -30.38 -4.59 33.07
CA GLU A 270 -29.58 -5.76 33.43
C GLU A 270 -30.12 -6.99 32.68
N ALA A 271 -29.23 -7.85 32.20
CA ALA A 271 -29.60 -9.00 31.40
C ALA A 271 -30.05 -10.18 32.28
N SER A 272 -31.29 -10.61 32.07
CA SER A 272 -31.95 -11.68 32.83
C SER A 272 -31.32 -13.06 32.58
N GLU A 273 -31.39 -13.96 33.56
CA GLU A 273 -30.68 -15.24 33.48
C GLU A 273 -31.21 -16.16 32.36
N PRO A 274 -30.35 -16.67 31.45
CA PRO A 274 -30.76 -17.51 30.32
C PRO A 274 -31.59 -18.75 30.69
N LEU A 275 -31.38 -19.33 31.87
CA LEU A 275 -32.11 -20.52 32.32
C LEU A 275 -33.60 -20.22 32.57
N GLU A 276 -33.90 -19.10 33.22
CA GLU A 276 -35.28 -18.70 33.52
C GLU A 276 -36.01 -18.20 32.27
N ILE A 277 -35.31 -17.57 31.32
CA ILE A 277 -35.87 -17.22 30.01
C ILE A 277 -36.37 -18.48 29.28
N VAL A 278 -35.56 -19.55 29.22
CA VAL A 278 -35.95 -20.80 28.56
C VAL A 278 -37.11 -21.47 29.31
N LYS A 279 -37.07 -21.56 30.64
CA LYS A 279 -38.18 -22.10 31.45
C LYS A 279 -39.50 -21.34 31.22
N ALA A 280 -39.48 -20.01 31.18
CA ALA A 280 -40.66 -19.19 30.98
C ALA A 280 -41.28 -19.38 29.58
N ILE A 281 -40.43 -19.45 28.54
CA ILE A 281 -40.87 -19.77 27.16
C ILE A 281 -41.49 -21.18 27.12
N THR A 282 -40.90 -22.16 27.80
CA THR A 282 -41.43 -23.54 27.91
C THR A 282 -42.80 -23.58 28.59
N VAL A 283 -43.02 -22.85 29.69
CA VAL A 283 -44.32 -22.80 30.39
C VAL A 283 -45.41 -22.16 29.52
N PHE A 284 -45.07 -21.07 28.82
CA PHE A 284 -45.96 -20.40 27.88
C PHE A 284 -46.34 -21.32 26.71
N LEU A 285 -45.36 -21.83 25.97
CA LEU A 285 -45.59 -22.67 24.78
C LEU A 285 -46.26 -24.00 25.12
N LYS A 286 -45.96 -24.60 26.29
CA LYS A 286 -46.70 -25.76 26.80
C LYS A 286 -48.18 -25.46 26.90
N THR A 287 -48.53 -24.39 27.60
CA THR A 287 -49.92 -24.07 27.91
C THR A 287 -50.68 -23.58 26.69
N PHE A 288 -50.01 -22.90 25.76
CA PHE A 288 -50.55 -22.54 24.45
C PHE A 288 -50.82 -23.80 23.58
N GLY A 289 -49.88 -24.74 23.54
CA GLY A 289 -50.04 -26.01 22.81
C GLY A 289 -51.15 -26.90 23.36
N GLU A 290 -51.28 -27.00 24.69
CA GLU A 290 -52.40 -27.66 25.36
C GLU A 290 -53.76 -27.05 24.95
N ALA A 291 -53.85 -25.72 24.89
CA ALA A 291 -55.09 -24.99 24.59
C ALA A 291 -55.60 -25.19 23.16
N ILE A 292 -54.71 -25.43 22.19
CA ILE A 292 -55.07 -25.65 20.77
C ILE A 292 -55.10 -27.13 20.37
N GLN A 293 -54.99 -28.06 21.34
CA GLN A 293 -54.77 -29.47 21.06
C GLN A 293 -56.04 -30.18 20.52
N GLY A 294 -55.92 -30.68 19.28
CA GLY A 294 -56.97 -31.45 18.61
C GLY A 294 -57.90 -30.64 17.69
N TYR A 295 -57.56 -29.39 17.38
CA TYR A 295 -58.06 -28.71 16.17
C TYR A 295 -57.22 -29.11 14.95
N LYS A 296 -57.86 -29.29 13.79
CA LYS A 296 -57.22 -29.78 12.56
C LYS A 296 -57.95 -29.32 11.29
N THR A 297 -57.25 -29.32 10.16
CA THR A 297 -57.85 -29.49 8.83
C THR A 297 -58.03 -31.00 8.55
N ASP A 298 -58.50 -31.39 7.37
CA ASP A 298 -58.51 -32.79 6.96
C ASP A 298 -57.12 -33.35 6.65
N SER A 299 -56.13 -32.49 6.41
CA SER A 299 -54.76 -32.88 6.07
C SER A 299 -53.72 -32.68 7.18
N GLN A 300 -53.89 -31.70 8.08
CA GLN A 300 -52.85 -31.32 9.07
C GLN A 300 -53.46 -30.89 10.42
N SER A 301 -52.68 -31.03 11.50
CA SER A 301 -53.06 -30.48 12.81
C SER A 301 -52.78 -28.97 12.87
N PHE A 302 -53.57 -28.24 13.66
CA PHE A 302 -53.38 -26.81 13.87
C PHE A 302 -52.00 -26.49 14.51
N ALA A 303 -51.50 -27.38 15.38
CA ALA A 303 -50.16 -27.28 15.95
C ALA A 303 -49.05 -27.40 14.90
N LEU A 304 -49.19 -28.28 13.90
CA LEU A 304 -48.21 -28.47 12.83
C LEU A 304 -48.16 -27.26 11.88
N LEU A 305 -49.33 -26.70 11.53
CA LEU A 305 -49.45 -25.51 10.67
C LEU A 305 -48.74 -24.27 11.26
N LEU A 306 -48.81 -24.08 12.59
CA LEU A 306 -48.01 -23.09 13.31
C LEU A 306 -46.56 -23.53 13.48
N GLY A 307 -46.31 -24.81 13.78
CA GLY A 307 -44.98 -25.36 14.04
C GLY A 307 -44.01 -25.22 12.88
N ILE A 308 -44.49 -25.41 11.64
CA ILE A 308 -43.72 -25.19 10.40
C ILE A 308 -43.13 -23.77 10.34
N ARG A 309 -43.88 -22.77 10.82
CA ARG A 309 -43.53 -21.33 10.84
C ARG A 309 -42.72 -20.92 12.06
N LEU A 310 -43.04 -21.48 13.22
CA LEU A 310 -42.40 -21.16 14.50
C LEU A 310 -41.00 -21.77 14.63
N ARG A 311 -40.78 -23.00 14.14
CA ARG A 311 -39.58 -23.82 14.44
C ARG A 311 -38.24 -23.10 14.27
N GLN A 312 -38.01 -22.49 13.10
CA GLN A 312 -36.73 -21.83 12.80
C GLN A 312 -36.56 -20.55 13.64
N LYS A 313 -37.56 -19.65 13.60
CA LYS A 313 -37.53 -18.37 14.32
C LYS A 313 -37.39 -18.56 15.84
N LEU A 314 -38.03 -19.58 16.41
CA LEU A 314 -37.91 -19.92 17.83
C LEU A 314 -36.53 -20.50 18.16
N ALA A 315 -35.99 -21.37 17.29
CA ALA A 315 -34.64 -21.91 17.46
C ALA A 315 -33.58 -20.79 17.44
N ASP A 316 -33.65 -19.89 16.46
CA ASP A 316 -32.76 -18.73 16.33
C ASP A 316 -32.84 -17.80 17.56
N LEU A 317 -34.04 -17.58 18.10
CA LEU A 317 -34.26 -16.77 19.30
C LEU A 317 -33.60 -17.40 20.53
N VAL A 318 -33.83 -18.69 20.79
CA VAL A 318 -33.22 -19.41 21.94
C VAL A 318 -31.69 -19.48 21.79
N ILE A 319 -31.17 -19.79 20.60
CA ILE A 319 -29.73 -19.83 20.32
C ILE A 319 -29.07 -18.47 20.55
N LYS A 320 -29.65 -17.40 20.01
CA LYS A 320 -29.06 -16.04 20.03
C LYS A 320 -29.20 -15.33 21.39
N LYS A 321 -30.28 -15.60 22.13
CA LYS A 321 -30.61 -14.90 23.39
C LYS A 321 -30.36 -15.71 24.66
N CYS A 322 -30.37 -17.04 24.59
CA CYS A 322 -30.18 -17.89 25.78
C CYS A 322 -28.85 -18.65 25.72
N LEU A 323 -28.65 -19.51 24.70
CA LEU A 323 -27.46 -20.37 24.62
C LEU A 323 -26.17 -19.57 24.40
N THR A 324 -26.13 -18.66 23.43
CA THR A 324 -24.91 -17.87 23.12
C THR A 324 -24.44 -16.99 24.28
N PRO A 325 -25.32 -16.30 25.05
CA PRO A 325 -24.91 -15.58 26.25
C PRO A 325 -24.51 -16.49 27.42
N ALA A 326 -25.10 -17.69 27.55
CA ALA A 326 -24.80 -18.64 28.61
C ALA A 326 -23.41 -19.30 28.47
N VAL A 327 -22.80 -19.32 27.28
CA VAL A 327 -21.44 -19.85 27.09
C VAL A 327 -20.45 -19.07 27.98
N PRO A 328 -19.72 -19.74 28.90
CA PRO A 328 -18.82 -19.07 29.83
C PRO A 328 -17.51 -18.61 29.17
N TYR A 329 -16.72 -17.82 29.90
CA TYR A 329 -15.36 -17.42 29.52
C TYR A 329 -14.28 -18.36 30.08
N GLU A 330 -14.66 -19.18 31.06
CA GLU A 330 -13.82 -19.94 31.98
C GLU A 330 -14.35 -21.39 32.02
N LYS A 331 -13.47 -22.41 31.99
CA LYS A 331 -13.88 -23.83 31.89
C LYS A 331 -14.64 -24.28 33.14
N GLU A 332 -14.31 -23.66 34.27
CA GLU A 332 -14.82 -23.88 35.61
C GLU A 332 -16.33 -23.56 35.73
N LYS A 333 -16.91 -22.86 34.74
CA LYS A 333 -18.32 -22.42 34.72
C LYS A 333 -19.18 -23.16 33.66
N ILE A 334 -18.64 -24.18 33.01
CA ILE A 334 -19.37 -24.97 31.98
C ILE A 334 -20.64 -25.63 32.54
N GLN A 335 -20.68 -25.97 33.83
CA GLN A 335 -21.85 -26.59 34.46
C GLN A 335 -23.13 -25.73 34.32
N VAL A 336 -23.03 -24.40 34.43
CA VAL A 336 -24.17 -23.48 34.28
C VAL A 336 -24.69 -23.46 32.84
N PHE A 337 -23.80 -23.63 31.85
CA PHE A 337 -24.18 -23.72 30.45
C PHE A 337 -24.90 -25.05 30.14
N GLU A 338 -24.45 -26.17 30.68
CA GLU A 338 -25.11 -27.47 30.49
C GLU A 338 -26.54 -27.50 31.06
N GLU A 339 -26.83 -26.74 32.13
CA GLU A 339 -28.20 -26.56 32.63
C GLU A 339 -29.11 -25.80 31.65
N VAL A 340 -28.62 -24.71 31.04
CA VAL A 340 -29.36 -23.93 30.01
C VAL A 340 -29.55 -24.74 28.72
N LYS A 341 -28.54 -25.52 28.33
CA LYS A 341 -28.57 -26.45 27.19
C LYS A 341 -29.63 -27.53 27.41
N LYS A 342 -29.60 -28.22 28.55
CA LYS A 342 -30.61 -29.22 28.91
C LYS A 342 -32.03 -28.63 28.90
N ALA A 343 -32.24 -27.44 29.48
CA ALA A 343 -33.56 -26.79 29.46
C ALA A 343 -34.04 -26.46 28.02
N SER A 344 -33.11 -26.26 27.08
CA SER A 344 -33.42 -26.06 25.66
C SER A 344 -33.76 -27.39 24.95
N ASP A 345 -33.05 -28.48 25.26
CA ASP A 345 -33.35 -29.82 24.74
C ASP A 345 -34.70 -30.37 25.28
N ASP A 346 -35.02 -30.07 26.55
CA ASP A 346 -36.33 -30.33 27.17
C ASP A 346 -37.46 -29.56 26.46
N LEU A 347 -37.23 -28.29 26.08
CA LEU A 347 -38.15 -27.49 25.25
C LEU A 347 -38.33 -28.08 23.84
N HIS A 348 -37.27 -28.57 23.20
CA HIS A 348 -37.38 -29.21 21.89
C HIS A 348 -38.27 -30.46 21.95
N SER A 349 -38.01 -31.32 22.95
CA SER A 349 -38.77 -32.54 23.20
C SER A 349 -40.25 -32.26 23.48
N LEU A 350 -40.56 -31.19 24.23
CA LEU A 350 -41.92 -30.71 24.43
C LEU A 350 -42.61 -30.31 23.11
N MET A 351 -41.94 -29.55 22.24
CA MET A 351 -42.51 -29.06 20.98
C MET A 351 -42.77 -30.19 19.97
N ILE A 352 -41.98 -31.27 20.00
CA ILE A 352 -42.28 -32.52 19.28
C ILE A 352 -43.53 -33.19 19.88
N ASN A 353 -43.58 -33.38 21.20
CA ASN A 353 -44.71 -34.04 21.88
C ASN A 353 -46.06 -33.29 21.72
N LEU A 354 -46.04 -31.96 21.55
CA LEU A 354 -47.21 -31.14 21.26
C LEU A 354 -47.60 -31.12 19.77
N GLY A 355 -46.83 -31.77 18.90
CA GLY A 355 -47.12 -31.87 17.46
C GLY A 355 -46.81 -30.62 16.64
N PHE A 356 -45.99 -29.70 17.16
CA PHE A 356 -45.47 -28.56 16.39
C PHE A 356 -44.24 -28.97 15.56
N PHE A 357 -43.34 -29.78 16.13
CA PHE A 357 -42.08 -30.19 15.50
C PHE A 357 -42.14 -31.67 15.09
N SER A 358 -41.42 -32.02 14.02
CA SER A 358 -41.13 -33.40 13.62
C SER A 358 -39.78 -33.87 14.18
N SER A 359 -39.51 -35.18 14.12
CA SER A 359 -38.18 -35.77 14.39
C SER A 359 -37.05 -35.13 13.59
N ASP A 360 -37.38 -34.63 12.39
CA ASP A 360 -36.44 -34.12 11.40
C ASP A 360 -36.32 -32.59 11.45
N SER A 361 -36.90 -31.96 12.49
CA SER A 361 -36.80 -30.52 12.72
C SER A 361 -35.44 -30.15 13.32
N VAL A 362 -35.00 -28.91 13.10
CA VAL A 362 -33.65 -28.45 13.50
C VAL A 362 -33.48 -28.55 15.02
N SER A 363 -32.73 -29.56 15.46
CA SER A 363 -32.35 -29.77 16.86
C SER A 363 -31.41 -28.67 17.35
N PHE A 364 -31.53 -28.31 18.64
CA PHE A 364 -30.56 -27.44 19.31
C PHE A 364 -29.14 -28.03 19.34
N SER A 365 -28.95 -29.31 19.02
CA SER A 365 -27.64 -29.93 18.85
C SER A 365 -26.75 -29.24 17.80
N ALA A 366 -27.32 -28.54 16.81
CA ALA A 366 -26.56 -27.72 15.86
C ALA A 366 -25.77 -26.57 16.53
N PHE A 367 -26.17 -26.15 17.74
CA PHE A 367 -25.38 -25.24 18.57
C PHE A 367 -24.15 -25.93 19.17
N SER A 368 -24.24 -27.22 19.49
CA SER A 368 -23.14 -27.98 20.11
C SER A 368 -21.96 -28.15 19.15
N GLU A 369 -22.22 -28.29 17.85
CA GLU A 369 -21.18 -28.29 16.79
C GLU A 369 -20.39 -26.98 16.72
N ASN A 370 -20.96 -25.88 17.22
CA ASN A 370 -20.35 -24.55 17.24
C ASN A 370 -19.93 -24.09 18.65
N PHE A 371 -20.12 -24.91 19.69
CA PHE A 371 -19.88 -24.52 21.09
C PHE A 371 -18.43 -24.08 21.32
N ASP A 372 -17.45 -24.92 20.95
CA ASP A 372 -16.02 -24.61 21.13
C ASP A 372 -15.61 -23.32 20.43
N GLN A 373 -16.18 -23.09 19.25
CA GLN A 373 -15.93 -21.93 18.40
C GLN A 373 -16.48 -20.63 18.99
N ILE A 374 -17.60 -20.71 19.73
CA ILE A 374 -18.19 -19.59 20.48
C ILE A 374 -17.47 -19.38 21.82
N PHE A 375 -17.15 -20.45 22.54
CA PHE A 375 -16.41 -20.43 23.80
C PHE A 375 -15.04 -19.76 23.62
N ILE A 376 -14.26 -20.20 22.63
CA ILE A 376 -12.93 -19.61 22.38
C ILE A 376 -13.03 -18.15 21.92
N ASN A 377 -14.03 -17.80 21.09
CA ASN A 377 -14.28 -16.40 20.72
C ASN A 377 -14.53 -15.51 21.94
N ARG A 378 -15.36 -15.95 22.88
CA ARG A 378 -15.66 -15.22 24.12
C ARG A 378 -14.43 -15.11 25.01
N ARG A 379 -13.68 -16.20 25.20
CA ARG A 379 -12.39 -16.20 25.94
C ARG A 379 -11.40 -15.21 25.35
N CYS A 380 -11.15 -15.25 24.04
CA CYS A 380 -10.25 -14.34 23.34
C CYS A 380 -10.65 -12.86 23.46
N ALA A 381 -11.96 -12.55 23.40
CA ALA A 381 -12.46 -11.20 23.61
C ALA A 381 -12.16 -10.69 25.03
N ARG A 382 -12.39 -11.51 26.07
CA ARG A 382 -12.11 -11.15 27.47
C ARG A 382 -10.61 -11.03 27.78
N ILE A 383 -9.75 -11.73 27.04
CA ILE A 383 -8.29 -11.55 27.09
C ILE A 383 -7.90 -10.19 26.48
N CYS A 384 -8.43 -9.83 25.31
CA CYS A 384 -8.20 -8.52 24.68
C CYS A 384 -8.72 -7.35 25.54
N GLU A 385 -9.80 -7.56 26.29
CA GLU A 385 -10.34 -6.59 27.24
C GLU A 385 -9.35 -6.34 28.39
N LYS A 386 -8.90 -7.40 29.09
CA LYS A 386 -7.86 -7.29 30.15
C LYS A 386 -6.56 -6.66 29.64
N ALA A 387 -6.16 -6.96 28.40
CA ALA A 387 -4.98 -6.36 27.78
C ALA A 387 -5.16 -4.86 27.51
N ARG A 388 -6.38 -4.40 27.20
CA ARG A 388 -6.73 -2.98 27.07
C ARG A 388 -6.70 -2.28 28.42
N ASP A 389 -7.29 -2.88 29.45
CA ASP A 389 -7.36 -2.29 30.79
C ASP A 389 -5.94 -2.02 31.33
N LEU A 390 -5.05 -3.01 31.24
CA LEU A 390 -3.62 -2.88 31.62
C LEU A 390 -2.86 -1.85 30.77
N ALA A 391 -3.18 -1.71 29.48
CA ALA A 391 -2.55 -0.76 28.57
C ALA A 391 -3.13 0.68 28.66
N LEU A 392 -4.15 0.89 29.48
CA LEU A 392 -4.71 2.21 29.85
C LEU A 392 -4.41 2.58 31.32
N GLU A 393 -3.88 1.64 32.11
CA GLU A 393 -3.47 1.87 33.49
C GLU A 393 -2.29 2.85 33.56
N THR A 394 -2.31 3.76 34.54
CA THR A 394 -1.25 4.77 34.69
C THR A 394 0.06 4.12 35.16
N CYS A 395 1.13 4.33 34.40
CA CYS A 395 2.50 3.78 34.62
C CYS A 395 3.22 4.35 35.86
N SER A 396 2.57 4.34 37.02
CA SER A 396 3.01 4.99 38.26
C SER A 396 3.98 4.18 39.12
N GLU A 397 4.02 2.85 38.95
CA GLU A 397 4.93 1.95 39.69
C GLU A 397 6.00 1.35 38.77
N GLU A 398 7.26 1.46 39.17
CA GLU A 398 8.42 0.82 38.53
C GLU A 398 8.62 -0.60 39.04
N ILE A 399 9.05 -1.52 38.17
CA ILE A 399 9.53 -2.86 38.54
C ILE A 399 10.80 -3.22 37.78
N GLU A 400 11.74 -3.86 38.49
CA GLU A 400 13.01 -4.34 37.94
C GLU A 400 12.83 -5.67 37.21
N VAL A 401 13.42 -5.79 36.02
CA VAL A 401 13.34 -6.98 35.14
C VAL A 401 14.69 -7.27 34.47
N GLY A 402 14.84 -8.50 33.96
CA GLY A 402 16.09 -8.98 33.37
C GLY A 402 17.02 -9.67 34.37
N THR A 403 17.99 -10.43 33.86
CA THR A 403 18.82 -11.34 34.66
C THR A 403 20.32 -11.16 34.50
N THR A 404 20.78 -10.44 33.46
CA THR A 404 22.20 -10.14 33.23
C THR A 404 22.62 -8.77 33.76
N THR A 405 23.73 -8.74 34.49
CA THR A 405 24.51 -7.53 34.79
C THR A 405 25.48 -7.22 33.65
N ASP A 406 25.61 -5.95 33.27
CA ASP A 406 26.46 -5.50 32.16
C ASP A 406 27.97 -5.56 32.54
N ASN A 407 28.59 -6.72 32.29
CA ASN A 407 30.03 -6.81 32.07
C ASN A 407 30.37 -6.46 30.59
N THR A 408 31.64 -6.18 30.33
CA THR A 408 32.14 -5.67 29.04
C THR A 408 31.97 -6.62 27.86
N VAL A 409 32.08 -6.04 26.65
CA VAL A 409 31.95 -6.69 25.34
C VAL A 409 33.07 -7.74 25.12
N ASP A 410 32.82 -8.68 24.19
CA ASP A 410 33.69 -9.78 23.74
C ASP A 410 33.94 -10.94 24.74
N ASP A 411 32.85 -11.66 25.08
CA ASP A 411 32.89 -13.13 25.22
C ASP A 411 32.62 -13.73 23.81
N ASP A 412 33.36 -14.78 23.42
CA ASP A 412 33.51 -15.23 22.02
C ASP A 412 32.21 -15.78 21.36
N LEU A 413 31.88 -15.33 20.15
CA LEU A 413 30.74 -15.81 19.35
C LEU A 413 30.81 -17.32 19.02
N LYS A 414 31.95 -17.96 19.26
CA LYS A 414 32.17 -19.41 19.12
C LYS A 414 31.73 -20.22 20.33
N GLU A 415 31.98 -19.75 21.56
CA GLU A 415 31.45 -20.42 22.77
C GLU A 415 29.92 -20.40 22.79
N PHE A 416 29.32 -19.32 22.26
CA PHE A 416 27.87 -19.15 22.21
C PHE A 416 27.12 -20.35 21.60
N VAL A 417 27.63 -20.98 20.54
CA VAL A 417 26.93 -22.10 19.87
C VAL A 417 26.95 -23.36 20.74
N GLU A 418 28.12 -23.73 21.27
CA GLU A 418 28.24 -24.91 22.14
C GLU A 418 27.51 -24.71 23.48
N ASP A 419 27.58 -23.51 24.06
CA ASP A 419 26.88 -23.19 25.31
C ASP A 419 25.35 -23.18 25.12
N PHE A 420 24.85 -22.67 23.98
CA PHE A 420 23.44 -22.71 23.62
C PHE A 420 22.95 -24.16 23.46
N GLU A 421 23.62 -24.98 22.63
CA GLU A 421 23.22 -26.38 22.43
C GLU A 421 23.22 -27.20 23.72
N ASN A 422 24.24 -27.02 24.56
CA ASN A 422 24.39 -27.77 25.80
C ASN A 422 23.41 -27.32 26.90
N LYS A 423 23.06 -26.02 26.99
CA LYS A 423 22.10 -25.51 27.99
C LYS A 423 20.64 -25.66 27.58
N THR A 424 20.31 -25.58 26.29
CA THR A 424 18.91 -25.69 25.83
C THR A 424 18.47 -27.10 25.45
N GLY A 425 19.36 -28.11 25.53
CA GLY A 425 19.02 -29.51 25.24
C GLY A 425 18.69 -29.80 23.76
N LEU A 426 19.13 -28.94 22.84
CA LEU A 426 18.63 -28.84 21.46
C LEU A 426 18.79 -30.14 20.64
N LYS A 427 19.73 -31.01 21.03
CA LYS A 427 19.98 -32.33 20.41
C LYS A 427 18.77 -33.27 20.40
N ASN A 428 17.75 -33.05 21.25
CA ASN A 428 16.55 -33.89 21.33
C ASN A 428 15.25 -33.20 20.83
N GLY A 429 15.33 -32.06 20.14
CA GLY A 429 14.20 -31.48 19.41
C GLY A 429 13.06 -30.88 20.24
N LYS A 430 13.22 -30.72 21.56
CA LYS A 430 12.34 -29.94 22.43
C LYS A 430 13.14 -28.85 23.15
N LEU A 431 12.82 -27.59 22.86
CA LEU A 431 13.15 -26.48 23.76
C LEU A 431 11.95 -26.27 24.70
N ASP A 432 12.21 -26.21 26.00
CA ASP A 432 11.24 -25.79 27.00
C ASP A 432 11.91 -24.76 27.92
N ILE A 433 11.90 -23.49 27.47
CA ILE A 433 12.54 -22.37 28.16
C ILE A 433 11.49 -21.72 29.05
N GLU A 434 11.46 -22.10 30.33
CA GLU A 434 10.56 -21.54 31.34
C GLU A 434 10.99 -20.14 31.82
N SER A 435 12.27 -19.80 31.68
CA SER A 435 12.87 -18.59 32.24
C SER A 435 14.02 -18.04 31.38
N SER A 436 14.15 -16.71 31.32
CA SER A 436 15.25 -16.06 30.60
C SER A 436 16.64 -16.42 31.16
N SER A 437 16.72 -16.90 32.39
CA SER A 437 17.95 -17.38 33.05
C SER A 437 18.52 -18.68 32.48
N GLN A 438 17.73 -19.48 31.76
CA GLN A 438 18.18 -20.73 31.12
C GLN A 438 18.95 -20.50 29.80
N LEU A 439 18.94 -19.27 29.27
CA LEU A 439 19.60 -18.89 28.01
C LEU A 439 21.07 -18.48 28.25
N PRO A 440 21.96 -18.58 27.25
CA PRO A 440 23.29 -17.95 27.29
C PRO A 440 23.16 -16.43 27.50
N LYS A 441 24.13 -15.80 28.18
CA LYS A 441 24.10 -14.39 28.62
C LYS A 441 23.64 -13.41 27.52
N ILE A 442 24.13 -13.59 26.29
CA ILE A 442 23.84 -12.74 25.12
C ILE A 442 22.37 -12.77 24.67
N LEU A 443 21.64 -13.84 25.00
CA LEU A 443 20.20 -14.00 24.77
C LEU A 443 19.35 -13.72 26.02
N GLN A 444 19.94 -13.34 27.16
CA GLN A 444 19.16 -12.95 28.34
C GLN A 444 18.71 -11.49 28.24
N PHE A 445 17.52 -11.18 28.77
CA PHE A 445 17.10 -9.78 28.89
C PHE A 445 18.00 -9.05 29.90
N ARG A 446 18.62 -7.94 29.47
CA ARG A 446 19.49 -7.12 30.32
C ARG A 446 18.71 -6.50 31.47
N LYS A 447 19.37 -6.37 32.61
CA LYS A 447 18.78 -5.77 33.81
C LYS A 447 18.40 -4.30 33.58
N CYS A 448 17.13 -3.98 33.75
CA CYS A 448 16.57 -2.62 33.63
C CYS A 448 15.22 -2.52 34.39
N LYS A 449 14.57 -1.35 34.36
CA LYS A 449 13.22 -1.15 34.92
C LYS A 449 12.15 -0.95 33.84
N ILE A 450 10.96 -1.47 34.09
CA ILE A 450 9.75 -1.21 33.29
C ILE A 450 8.60 -0.76 34.21
N ALA A 451 7.50 -0.27 33.64
CA ALA A 451 6.28 -0.04 34.42
C ALA A 451 5.59 -1.36 34.79
N LYS A 452 5.03 -1.44 36.00
CA LYS A 452 4.41 -2.64 36.57
C LYS A 452 3.24 -3.20 35.74
N ASN A 453 2.43 -2.33 35.15
CA ASN A 453 1.35 -2.74 34.23
C ASN A 453 1.90 -3.42 32.96
N VAL A 454 3.06 -3.00 32.46
CA VAL A 454 3.75 -3.64 31.32
C VAL A 454 4.25 -5.05 31.69
N LYS A 455 4.66 -5.27 32.95
CA LYS A 455 4.99 -6.62 33.43
C LYS A 455 3.77 -7.54 33.44
N LEU A 456 2.66 -7.09 34.02
CA LEU A 456 1.40 -7.84 34.06
C LEU A 456 0.83 -8.12 32.65
N PHE A 457 0.98 -7.15 31.75
CA PHE A 457 0.63 -7.28 30.33
C PHE A 457 1.50 -8.34 29.63
N GLY A 458 2.81 -8.37 29.91
CA GLY A 458 3.72 -9.41 29.45
C GLY A 458 3.32 -10.79 29.93
N ASP A 459 2.94 -10.93 31.21
CA ASP A 459 2.49 -12.20 31.78
C ASP A 459 1.15 -12.68 31.17
N LEU A 460 0.24 -11.76 30.84
CA LEU A 460 -1.00 -12.06 30.10
C LEU A 460 -0.69 -12.54 28.66
N LEU A 461 0.28 -11.94 27.99
CA LEU A 461 0.74 -12.33 26.65
C LEU A 461 1.36 -13.74 26.68
N THR A 462 2.34 -13.98 27.57
CA THR A 462 2.97 -15.29 27.75
C THR A 462 1.93 -16.37 28.00
N LYS A 463 1.04 -16.18 28.99
CA LYS A 463 -0.03 -17.13 29.30
C LYS A 463 -0.96 -17.40 28.10
N THR A 464 -1.30 -16.38 27.31
CA THR A 464 -2.17 -16.54 26.13
C THR A 464 -1.49 -17.38 25.05
N LEU A 465 -0.17 -17.23 24.87
CA LEU A 465 0.61 -18.01 23.91
C LEU A 465 0.86 -19.44 24.40
N ASP A 466 1.11 -19.63 25.70
CA ASP A 466 1.26 -20.97 26.28
C ASP A 466 -0.07 -21.74 26.21
N GLU A 467 -1.20 -21.11 26.52
CA GLU A 467 -2.55 -21.69 26.31
C GLU A 467 -2.79 -22.06 24.84
N ALA A 468 -2.25 -21.31 23.88
CA ALA A 468 -2.33 -21.66 22.46
C ALA A 468 -1.56 -22.93 22.10
N SER A 469 -0.46 -23.23 22.82
CA SER A 469 0.35 -24.44 22.64
C SER A 469 -0.31 -25.69 23.22
N SER A 470 -1.13 -25.53 24.27
CA SER A 470 -1.83 -26.62 24.95
C SER A 470 -3.31 -26.77 24.55
N ALA A 471 -3.75 -26.06 23.50
CA ALA A 471 -5.15 -26.05 23.08
C ALA A 471 -5.59 -27.38 22.42
N GLU A 472 -6.73 -27.91 22.82
CA GLU A 472 -7.27 -29.20 22.36
C GLU A 472 -7.65 -29.24 20.86
N SER A 473 -7.81 -28.09 20.20
CA SER A 473 -8.12 -28.02 18.76
C SER A 473 -7.28 -26.98 18.02
N SER A 474 -6.97 -27.29 16.75
CA SER A 474 -6.22 -26.38 15.86
C SER A 474 -6.91 -25.02 15.70
N VAL A 475 -8.25 -25.01 15.66
CA VAL A 475 -9.05 -23.77 15.58
C VAL A 475 -8.91 -22.91 16.84
N ALA A 476 -8.87 -23.53 18.02
CA ALA A 476 -8.65 -22.80 19.27
C ALA A 476 -7.21 -22.28 19.40
N SER A 477 -6.22 -23.12 19.04
CA SER A 477 -4.80 -22.75 18.99
C SER A 477 -4.55 -21.54 18.08
N GLY A 478 -5.00 -21.58 16.83
CA GLY A 478 -4.86 -20.48 15.86
C GLY A 478 -5.51 -19.17 16.32
N LYS A 479 -6.64 -19.24 17.04
CA LYS A 479 -7.30 -18.07 17.63
C LYS A 479 -6.56 -17.50 18.83
N LEU A 480 -5.96 -18.32 19.68
CA LEU A 480 -5.14 -17.85 20.80
C LEU A 480 -3.82 -17.23 20.31
N LEU A 481 -3.18 -17.80 19.27
CA LEU A 481 -2.04 -17.16 18.58
C LEU A 481 -2.42 -15.78 18.00
N THR A 482 -3.55 -15.71 17.31
CA THR A 482 -4.10 -14.43 16.79
C THR A 482 -4.40 -13.45 17.91
N THR A 483 -4.85 -13.94 19.06
CA THR A 483 -5.11 -13.12 20.27
C THR A 483 -3.81 -12.60 20.88
N GLY A 484 -2.72 -13.39 20.90
CA GLY A 484 -1.38 -12.93 21.25
C GLY A 484 -0.92 -11.74 20.40
N SER A 485 -1.08 -11.82 19.08
CA SER A 485 -0.82 -10.68 18.17
C SER A 485 -1.71 -9.46 18.45
N ASN A 486 -2.99 -9.68 18.80
CA ASN A 486 -3.92 -8.60 19.12
C ASN A 486 -3.63 -7.93 20.47
N ILE A 487 -3.15 -8.67 21.47
CA ILE A 487 -2.65 -8.12 22.74
C ILE A 487 -1.57 -7.07 22.45
N VAL A 488 -0.51 -7.44 21.72
CA VAL A 488 0.61 -6.54 21.40
C VAL A 488 0.15 -5.30 20.63
N ARG A 489 -0.76 -5.46 19.66
CA ARG A 489 -1.37 -4.34 18.92
C ARG A 489 -2.18 -3.41 19.82
N ILE A 490 -2.88 -3.93 20.82
CA ILE A 490 -3.62 -3.10 21.80
C ILE A 490 -2.65 -2.22 22.60
N PHE A 491 -1.50 -2.74 23.04
CA PHE A 491 -0.48 -1.94 23.72
C PHE A 491 0.08 -0.81 22.84
N LEU A 492 0.44 -1.13 21.59
CA LEU A 492 0.90 -0.15 20.60
C LEU A 492 -0.16 0.94 20.33
N MET A 493 -1.42 0.56 20.18
CA MET A 493 -2.55 1.48 19.89
C MET A 493 -3.05 2.28 21.11
N ALA A 494 -2.88 1.77 22.33
CA ALA A 494 -3.29 2.46 23.56
C ALA A 494 -2.22 3.44 24.02
N SER A 495 -0.95 3.02 24.06
CA SER A 495 0.18 3.87 24.50
C SER A 495 0.30 5.13 23.63
N SER A 496 0.19 4.96 22.30
CA SER A 496 0.23 6.05 21.31
C SER A 496 -0.98 6.99 21.30
N LYS A 497 -1.99 6.77 22.17
CA LYS A 497 -3.19 7.63 22.28
C LYS A 497 -3.43 8.17 23.69
N SER A 498 -3.32 7.31 24.70
CA SER A 498 -3.68 7.65 26.09
C SER A 498 -2.49 8.17 26.90
N HIS A 499 -1.26 7.81 26.52
CA HIS A 499 -0.06 8.14 27.29
C HIS A 499 0.99 8.92 26.48
N ASP A 500 0.81 9.07 25.17
CA ASP A 500 1.74 9.70 24.22
C ASP A 500 2.31 11.05 24.69
N GLN A 501 1.47 11.98 25.15
CA GLN A 501 1.89 13.29 25.66
C GLN A 501 2.81 13.16 26.89
N VAL A 502 2.48 12.25 27.80
CA VAL A 502 3.20 12.01 29.06
C VAL A 502 4.52 11.27 28.80
N ILE A 503 4.51 10.28 27.91
CA ILE A 503 5.68 9.54 27.45
C ILE A 503 6.69 10.48 26.76
N LYS A 504 6.21 11.44 25.95
CA LYS A 504 7.06 12.43 25.26
C LYS A 504 7.55 13.57 26.15
N ALA A 505 6.76 14.00 27.14
CA ALA A 505 7.12 15.13 28.00
C ALA A 505 7.99 14.75 29.21
N VAL A 506 7.98 13.49 29.66
CA VAL A 506 8.65 13.07 30.90
C VAL A 506 9.73 12.02 30.62
N PRO A 507 11.03 12.33 30.81
CA PRO A 507 12.13 11.40 30.49
C PRO A 507 12.05 10.03 31.19
N LEU A 508 11.46 9.97 32.39
CA LEU A 508 11.22 8.71 33.12
C LEU A 508 10.23 7.80 32.38
N PHE A 509 9.07 8.33 31.99
CA PHE A 509 8.06 7.54 31.28
C PHE A 509 8.51 7.17 29.86
N GLY A 510 9.29 8.03 29.20
CA GLY A 510 10.00 7.67 27.96
C GLY A 510 10.93 6.47 28.13
N ALA A 511 11.75 6.45 29.19
CA ALA A 511 12.67 5.35 29.48
C ALA A 511 11.95 4.03 29.87
N LEU A 512 10.93 4.11 30.72
CA LEU A 512 10.12 2.95 31.12
C LEU A 512 9.33 2.35 29.93
N PHE A 513 8.85 3.20 29.00
CA PHE A 513 8.18 2.75 27.78
C PHE A 513 9.16 2.12 26.79
N TYR A 514 10.34 2.72 26.57
CA TYR A 514 11.43 2.12 25.77
C TYR A 514 11.77 0.71 26.27
N ASN A 515 12.07 0.57 27.57
CA ASN A 515 12.37 -0.72 28.18
C ASN A 515 11.17 -1.69 28.07
N GLY A 516 9.94 -1.19 28.21
CA GLY A 516 8.71 -1.98 28.08
C GLY A 516 8.52 -2.58 26.69
N CYS A 517 8.71 -1.79 25.63
CA CYS A 517 8.69 -2.26 24.25
C CYS A 517 9.76 -3.33 23.98
N HIS A 518 10.98 -3.13 24.51
CA HIS A 518 12.05 -4.13 24.43
C HIS A 518 11.75 -5.40 25.23
N TYR A 519 11.09 -5.28 26.39
CA TYR A 519 10.67 -6.41 27.23
C TYR A 519 9.56 -7.26 26.56
N ILE A 520 8.53 -6.63 25.99
CA ILE A 520 7.51 -7.34 25.20
C ILE A 520 8.14 -7.99 23.96
N SER A 521 9.07 -7.30 23.30
CA SER A 521 9.85 -7.88 22.17
C SER A 521 10.62 -9.13 22.59
N HIS A 522 11.19 -9.15 23.80
CA HIS A 522 11.89 -10.31 24.35
C HIS A 522 10.94 -11.48 24.63
N ILE A 523 9.80 -11.22 25.27
CA ILE A 523 8.75 -12.22 25.49
C ILE A 523 8.33 -12.87 24.16
N LEU A 524 8.05 -12.07 23.13
CA LEU A 524 7.66 -12.59 21.81
C LEU A 524 8.74 -13.49 21.19
N ILE A 525 10.02 -13.16 21.35
CA ILE A 525 11.13 -14.01 20.88
C ILE A 525 11.15 -15.34 21.63
N LEU A 526 11.04 -15.34 22.97
CA LEU A 526 11.06 -16.58 23.75
C LEU A 526 9.84 -17.46 23.48
N SER A 527 8.65 -16.88 23.45
CA SER A 527 7.43 -17.60 23.08
C SER A 527 7.51 -18.15 21.65
N SER A 528 8.05 -17.41 20.68
CA SER A 528 8.27 -17.92 19.31
C SER A 528 9.21 -19.14 19.26
N LEU A 529 10.20 -19.25 20.16
CA LEU A 529 11.09 -20.41 20.23
C LEU A 529 10.37 -21.63 20.84
N ASN A 530 9.69 -21.45 21.97
CA ASN A 530 8.94 -22.53 22.63
C ASN A 530 7.75 -23.04 21.76
N LEU A 531 7.02 -22.13 21.10
CA LEU A 531 5.83 -22.46 20.29
C LEU A 531 6.16 -23.38 19.10
N LYS A 532 7.28 -23.16 18.41
CA LYS A 532 7.66 -23.93 17.21
C LYS A 532 7.86 -25.42 17.49
N ALA A 533 8.18 -25.81 18.72
CA ALA A 533 8.33 -27.21 19.13
C ALA A 533 7.01 -27.85 19.61
N LYS A 534 5.97 -27.05 19.91
CA LYS A 534 4.71 -27.50 20.54
C LYS A 534 3.49 -27.43 19.61
N LEU A 535 3.50 -26.57 18.58
CA LEU A 535 2.36 -26.36 17.69
C LEU A 535 2.22 -27.42 16.56
N PRO A 536 0.99 -27.68 16.08
CA PRO A 536 0.75 -28.40 14.82
C PRO A 536 1.44 -27.72 13.63
N LYS A 537 1.94 -28.50 12.67
CA LYS A 537 2.73 -28.02 11.51
C LYS A 537 2.04 -26.89 10.72
N GLU A 538 0.72 -26.95 10.59
CA GLU A 538 -0.12 -25.94 9.91
C GLU A 538 -0.09 -24.57 10.60
N LEU A 539 0.08 -24.54 11.92
CA LEU A 539 0.05 -23.33 12.74
C LEU A 539 1.44 -22.73 13.02
N VAL A 540 2.53 -23.44 12.70
CA VAL A 540 3.91 -22.96 12.91
C VAL A 540 4.15 -21.61 12.22
N ASN A 541 3.57 -21.39 11.03
CA ASN A 541 3.68 -20.12 10.31
C ASN A 541 2.87 -18.98 10.96
N HIS A 542 1.84 -19.30 11.74
CA HIS A 542 0.99 -18.33 12.45
C HIS A 542 1.63 -17.86 13.77
N ALA A 543 2.66 -18.56 14.28
CA ALA A 543 3.46 -18.18 15.44
C ALA A 543 4.69 -17.30 15.07
N ASN A 544 4.56 -16.47 14.05
CA ASN A 544 5.60 -15.55 13.59
C ASN A 544 5.26 -14.10 13.97
N PHE A 545 5.95 -13.58 14.99
CA PHE A 545 5.74 -12.23 15.51
C PHE A 545 6.82 -11.21 15.06
N ILE A 546 7.64 -11.52 14.05
CA ILE A 546 8.77 -10.68 13.62
C ILE A 546 8.33 -9.23 13.30
N SER A 547 7.21 -9.05 12.61
CA SER A 547 6.68 -7.72 12.29
C SER A 547 6.35 -6.90 13.54
N LEU A 548 5.69 -7.50 14.54
CA LEU A 548 5.35 -6.86 15.82
C LEU A 548 6.62 -6.56 16.66
N ILE A 549 7.63 -7.42 16.61
CA ILE A 549 8.93 -7.19 17.26
C ILE A 549 9.64 -5.98 16.62
N THR A 550 9.61 -5.84 15.30
CA THR A 550 10.15 -4.67 14.59
C THR A 550 9.36 -3.41 14.93
N GLU A 551 8.02 -3.48 14.94
CA GLU A 551 7.13 -2.35 15.28
C GLU A 551 7.36 -1.84 16.71
N LEU A 552 7.45 -2.75 17.70
CA LEU A 552 7.80 -2.40 19.09
C LEU A 552 9.18 -1.73 19.20
N ARG A 553 10.18 -2.25 18.49
CA ARG A 553 11.56 -1.71 18.52
C ARG A 553 11.66 -0.34 17.84
N GLN A 554 10.92 -0.12 16.75
CA GLN A 554 10.85 1.19 16.09
C GLN A 554 10.21 2.23 17.02
N VAL A 555 9.04 1.90 17.59
CA VAL A 555 8.32 2.80 18.52
C VAL A 555 9.14 3.11 19.78
N ALA A 556 9.96 2.17 20.26
CA ALA A 556 10.94 2.42 21.30
C ALA A 556 12.02 3.43 20.85
N ALA A 557 12.67 3.17 19.71
CA ALA A 557 13.72 4.03 19.17
C ALA A 557 13.22 5.46 18.91
N ASP A 558 12.06 5.61 18.27
CA ASP A 558 11.41 6.90 18.00
C ASP A 558 11.12 7.68 19.29
N THR A 559 10.73 6.98 20.37
CA THR A 559 10.49 7.61 21.68
C THR A 559 11.78 8.13 22.30
N LEU A 560 12.86 7.33 22.31
CA LEU A 560 14.12 7.72 22.91
C LEU A 560 14.80 8.84 22.12
N GLU A 561 14.84 8.75 20.78
CA GLU A 561 15.41 9.80 19.95
C GLU A 561 14.58 11.09 20.02
N GLY A 562 13.27 11.02 20.21
CA GLY A 562 12.43 12.18 20.52
C GLY A 562 12.87 12.93 21.79
N HIS A 563 13.20 12.21 22.87
CA HIS A 563 13.79 12.80 24.09
C HIS A 563 15.19 13.37 23.84
N LEU A 564 16.05 12.65 23.11
CA LEU A 564 17.40 13.12 22.78
C LEU A 564 17.37 14.41 21.94
N LEU A 565 16.51 14.47 20.92
CA LEU A 565 16.32 15.67 20.08
C LEU A 565 15.79 16.87 20.89
N HIS A 566 14.84 16.64 21.81
CA HIS A 566 14.36 17.68 22.72
C HIS A 566 15.50 18.25 23.58
N MET A 567 16.29 17.38 24.20
CA MET A 567 17.44 17.79 25.02
C MET A 567 18.52 18.50 24.19
N ARG A 568 18.89 18.00 23.00
CA ARG A 568 19.87 18.66 22.12
C ARG A 568 19.40 20.07 21.72
N ARG A 569 18.12 20.24 21.40
CA ARG A 569 17.53 21.55 21.05
C ARG A 569 17.55 22.51 22.24
N ASP A 570 17.16 22.05 23.42
CA ASP A 570 17.05 22.90 24.61
C ASP A 570 18.44 23.32 25.13
N ILE A 571 19.45 22.45 25.03
CA ILE A 571 20.87 22.79 25.27
C ILE A 571 21.37 23.82 24.26
N SER A 572 21.03 23.67 22.98
CA SER A 572 21.39 24.65 21.94
C SER A 572 20.72 26.01 22.18
N THR A 573 19.52 26.00 22.78
CA THR A 573 18.76 27.20 23.15
C THR A 573 19.33 27.88 24.40
N LEU A 574 19.91 27.12 25.35
CA LEU A 574 20.65 27.67 26.49
C LEU A 574 21.95 28.38 26.08
N ILE A 575 22.64 27.85 25.07
CA ILE A 575 23.87 28.46 24.53
C ILE A 575 23.51 29.71 23.71
N GLY A 576 22.46 29.64 22.89
CA GLY A 576 21.91 30.79 22.16
C GLY A 576 22.75 31.21 20.94
N PRO A 577 22.34 32.30 20.25
CA PRO A 577 23.07 32.89 19.14
C PRO A 577 24.11 33.94 19.58
N ASP A 578 24.01 34.42 20.82
CA ASP A 578 24.92 35.41 21.39
C ASP A 578 26.25 34.76 21.77
N ASP A 579 27.36 35.47 21.59
CA ASP A 579 28.69 34.93 21.82
C ASP A 579 29.02 34.83 23.32
N ILE A 580 28.70 33.66 23.91
CA ILE A 580 28.92 33.34 25.32
C ILE A 580 30.39 33.38 25.79
N PHE A 581 31.35 33.48 24.85
CA PHE A 581 32.78 33.56 25.15
C PHE A 581 33.40 34.92 24.75
N ALA A 582 32.59 35.96 24.55
CA ALA A 582 33.08 37.31 24.25
C ALA A 582 33.43 38.10 25.53
N ASN A 583 34.60 38.75 25.55
CA ASN A 583 34.98 39.74 26.56
C ASN A 583 34.87 39.21 28.01
N LEU A 584 35.43 38.03 28.27
CA LEU A 584 35.44 37.37 29.57
C LEU A 584 36.31 38.11 30.61
N MET A 585 37.11 39.09 30.19
CA MET A 585 37.69 40.11 31.08
C MET A 585 36.64 40.95 31.83
N ASN A 586 35.41 41.04 31.31
CA ASN A 586 34.29 41.65 32.02
C ASN A 586 33.67 40.63 33.00
N ALA A 587 33.71 40.94 34.29
CA ALA A 587 33.18 40.08 35.36
C ALA A 587 31.69 39.70 35.17
N ASN A 588 30.89 40.53 34.49
CA ASN A 588 29.51 40.18 34.15
C ASN A 588 29.46 39.14 33.04
N ALA A 589 30.19 39.33 31.94
CA ALA A 589 30.25 38.38 30.83
C ALA A 589 30.80 37.01 31.27
N LEU A 590 31.85 36.98 32.09
CA LEU A 590 32.35 35.75 32.71
C LEU A 590 31.31 35.08 33.63
N SER A 591 30.51 35.88 34.36
CA SER A 591 29.42 35.37 35.18
C SER A 591 28.29 34.76 34.32
N ASP A 592 27.98 35.37 33.18
CA ASP A 592 26.92 34.90 32.27
C ASP A 592 27.35 33.66 31.47
N CYS A 593 28.58 33.64 30.95
CA CYS A 593 29.25 32.45 30.41
C CYS A 593 29.16 31.26 31.40
N ARG A 594 29.55 31.51 32.66
CA ARG A 594 29.47 30.51 33.74
C ARG A 594 28.04 30.02 34.00
N LYS A 595 27.03 30.90 33.99
CA LYS A 595 25.61 30.54 34.13
C LYS A 595 25.13 29.66 32.97
N VAL A 596 25.54 29.93 31.73
CA VAL A 596 25.19 29.10 30.56
C VAL A 596 25.79 27.71 30.70
N VAL A 597 27.11 27.61 30.90
CA VAL A 597 27.81 26.32 31.06
C VAL A 597 27.24 25.48 32.21
N GLU A 598 26.92 26.10 33.35
CA GLU A 598 26.25 25.44 34.48
C GLU A 598 24.80 25.05 34.19
N SER A 599 24.10 25.76 33.29
CA SER A 599 22.74 25.39 32.89
C SER A 599 22.74 24.17 31.95
N CYS A 600 23.68 24.10 31.01
CA CYS A 600 23.89 22.92 30.17
C CYS A 600 24.26 21.70 31.04
N LEU A 601 25.20 21.86 31.99
CA LEU A 601 25.55 20.79 32.93
C LEU A 601 24.36 20.35 33.79
N ARG A 602 23.53 21.28 34.29
CA ARG A 602 22.32 20.95 35.06
C ARG A 602 21.30 20.17 34.23
N GLN A 603 21.07 20.54 32.97
CA GLN A 603 20.17 19.80 32.07
C GLN A 603 20.66 18.36 31.82
N VAL A 604 21.93 18.19 31.45
CA VAL A 604 22.54 16.87 31.24
C VAL A 604 22.45 16.02 32.51
N LYS A 605 22.78 16.62 33.67
CA LYS A 605 22.73 15.92 34.96
C LYS A 605 21.31 15.52 35.34
N GLN A 606 20.31 16.40 35.17
CA GLN A 606 18.92 16.11 35.53
C GLN A 606 18.37 14.89 34.76
N VAL A 607 18.68 14.77 33.48
CA VAL A 607 18.29 13.61 32.67
C VAL A 607 19.11 12.37 33.02
N SER A 608 20.41 12.52 33.25
CA SER A 608 21.28 11.45 33.76
C SER A 608 20.74 10.85 35.06
N ASP A 609 20.46 11.68 36.07
CA ASP A 609 19.98 11.25 37.39
C ASP A 609 18.60 10.55 37.32
N VAL A 610 17.78 10.83 36.29
CA VAL A 610 16.49 10.15 36.03
C VAL A 610 16.66 8.83 35.27
N TRP A 611 17.59 8.76 34.30
CA TRP A 611 17.80 7.54 33.49
C TRP A 611 18.71 6.50 34.15
N LYS A 612 19.55 6.92 35.10
CA LYS A 612 20.52 6.05 35.80
C LYS A 612 19.80 5.03 36.69
N GLY A 613 19.98 3.74 36.39
CA GLY A 613 19.26 2.66 37.05
C GLY A 613 17.80 2.50 36.61
N VAL A 614 17.37 3.17 35.54
CA VAL A 614 16.14 2.85 34.80
C VAL A 614 16.50 2.07 33.53
N PHE A 615 17.39 2.61 32.71
CA PHE A 615 18.03 1.86 31.62
C PHE A 615 19.07 0.84 32.15
N SER A 616 19.39 -0.16 31.34
CA SER A 616 20.65 -0.91 31.50
C SER A 616 21.85 0.00 31.23
N ASP A 617 23.01 -0.32 31.81
CA ASP A 617 24.22 0.52 31.70
C ASP A 617 24.60 0.79 30.23
N ALA A 618 24.54 -0.24 29.37
CA ALA A 618 24.85 -0.12 27.95
C ALA A 618 23.91 0.82 27.16
N VAL A 619 22.65 1.01 27.60
CA VAL A 619 21.71 1.97 27.01
C VAL A 619 21.89 3.36 27.64
N TYR A 620 22.05 3.41 28.97
CA TYR A 620 22.32 4.65 29.72
C TYR A 620 23.52 5.42 29.16
N VAL A 621 24.68 4.76 28.98
CA VAL A 621 25.88 5.46 28.48
C VAL A 621 25.70 5.98 27.05
N ARG A 622 25.00 5.24 26.19
CA ARG A 622 24.73 5.68 24.81
C ARG A 622 23.79 6.88 24.79
N ALA A 623 22.70 6.84 25.55
CA ALA A 623 21.72 7.93 25.61
C ALA A 623 22.31 9.20 26.22
N VAL A 624 22.95 9.12 27.40
CA VAL A 624 23.57 10.29 28.05
C VAL A 624 24.80 10.78 27.27
N GLY A 625 25.60 9.86 26.71
CA GLY A 625 26.72 10.18 25.83
C GLY A 625 26.31 10.93 24.57
N ALA A 626 25.17 10.61 23.96
CA ALA A 626 24.65 11.34 22.80
C ALA A 626 24.24 12.80 23.13
N ILE A 627 23.83 13.08 24.36
CA ILE A 627 23.56 14.46 24.84
C ILE A 627 24.88 15.19 25.14
N ILE A 628 25.82 14.52 25.81
CA ILE A 628 27.15 15.08 26.13
C ILE A 628 27.93 15.42 24.85
N SER A 629 27.97 14.50 23.88
CA SER A 629 28.63 14.69 22.58
C SER A 629 28.09 15.92 21.85
N HIS A 630 26.76 16.09 21.79
CA HIS A 630 26.13 17.31 21.23
C HIS A 630 26.53 18.57 22.00
N THR A 631 26.53 18.52 23.34
CA THR A 631 26.89 19.67 24.18
C THR A 631 28.33 20.12 23.94
N LEU A 632 29.27 19.16 23.87
CA LEU A 632 30.67 19.41 23.57
C LEU A 632 30.85 19.95 22.15
N GLY A 633 30.18 19.34 21.15
CA GLY A 633 30.23 19.77 19.76
C GLY A 633 29.79 21.22 19.57
N VAL A 634 28.62 21.62 20.10
CA VAL A 634 28.14 23.01 20.00
C VAL A 634 29.10 24.00 20.67
N LEU A 635 29.61 23.70 21.86
CA LEU A 635 30.57 24.57 22.54
C LEU A 635 31.90 24.69 21.78
N VAL A 636 32.36 23.61 21.12
CA VAL A 636 33.53 23.64 20.24
C VAL A 636 33.30 24.50 19.00
N GLU A 637 32.14 24.43 18.34
CA GLU A 637 31.82 25.30 17.20
C GLU A 637 31.79 26.80 17.59
N VAL A 638 31.30 27.15 18.78
CA VAL A 638 31.33 28.55 19.29
C VAL A 638 32.77 29.04 19.52
N VAL A 639 33.73 28.17 19.84
CA VAL A 639 35.15 28.53 19.89
C VAL A 639 35.77 28.63 18.48
N LEU A 640 35.38 27.76 17.55
CA LEU A 640 35.93 27.71 16.18
C LEU A 640 35.36 28.77 15.22
N THR A 641 34.29 29.47 15.62
CA THR A 641 33.70 30.61 14.89
C THR A 641 34.31 31.96 15.29
N LYS A 642 35.16 32.00 16.31
CA LYS A 642 35.89 33.21 16.74
C LYS A 642 36.80 33.76 15.64
N GLU A 643 36.78 35.08 15.47
CA GLU A 643 37.75 35.80 14.62
C GLU A 643 39.00 36.25 15.38
N ASP A 644 38.84 36.63 16.66
CA ASP A 644 39.90 37.04 17.61
C ASP A 644 39.66 36.36 18.97
N ILE A 645 40.73 36.04 19.68
CA ILE A 645 40.72 35.45 21.03
C ILE A 645 41.84 36.10 21.86
N THR A 646 41.49 36.87 22.89
CA THR A 646 42.50 37.45 23.80
C THR A 646 43.09 36.38 24.73
N GLU A 647 44.30 36.62 25.27
CA GLU A 647 44.96 35.71 26.22
C GLU A 647 44.08 35.38 27.45
N ALA A 648 43.33 36.36 27.94
CA ALA A 648 42.41 36.20 29.06
C ALA A 648 41.13 35.44 28.67
N ASP A 649 40.56 35.70 27.49
CA ASP A 649 39.43 34.92 26.98
C ASP A 649 39.84 33.46 26.74
N SER A 650 41.03 33.23 26.16
CA SER A 650 41.62 31.90 25.97
C SER A 650 41.75 31.15 27.29
N THR A 651 42.26 31.82 28.32
CA THR A 651 42.42 31.26 29.66
C THR A 651 41.06 30.87 30.26
N HIS A 652 40.10 31.79 30.31
CA HIS A 652 38.79 31.53 30.94
C HIS A 652 37.91 30.55 30.16
N MET A 653 37.93 30.58 28.81
CA MET A 653 37.33 29.52 27.98
C MET A 653 37.92 28.15 28.35
N ALA A 654 39.24 28.06 28.44
CA ALA A 654 39.92 26.81 28.71
C ALA A 654 39.70 26.31 30.15
N GLU A 655 39.53 27.20 31.13
CA GLU A 655 39.09 26.84 32.49
C GLU A 655 37.67 26.27 32.52
N GLU A 656 36.70 26.96 31.93
CA GLU A 656 35.28 26.55 31.95
C GLU A 656 35.03 25.26 31.16
N LEU A 657 35.64 25.10 29.99
CA LEU A 657 35.58 23.86 29.22
C LEU A 657 36.28 22.69 29.96
N SER A 658 37.40 22.94 30.65
CA SER A 658 38.05 21.91 31.48
C SER A 658 37.17 21.49 32.67
N ARG A 659 36.45 22.47 33.27
CA ARG A 659 35.51 22.23 34.38
C ARG A 659 34.33 21.38 33.93
N LEU A 660 33.70 21.72 32.80
CA LEU A 660 32.57 20.98 32.23
C LEU A 660 32.94 19.53 31.90
N LEU A 661 34.07 19.33 31.21
CA LEU A 661 34.54 18.01 30.77
C LEU A 661 34.74 17.06 31.96
N LYS A 662 35.27 17.57 33.08
CA LYS A 662 35.51 16.81 34.32
C LYS A 662 34.23 16.41 35.05
N GLU A 663 33.14 17.18 34.93
CA GLU A 663 31.84 16.78 35.49
C GLU A 663 31.13 15.77 34.57
N PHE A 664 31.29 15.88 33.25
CA PHE A 664 30.82 14.86 32.29
C PHE A 664 31.54 13.52 32.46
N GLU A 665 32.84 13.50 32.74
CA GLU A 665 33.61 12.29 33.10
C GLU A 665 32.98 11.55 34.31
N LYS A 666 32.53 12.27 35.35
CA LYS A 666 31.84 11.68 36.52
C LYS A 666 30.45 11.13 36.17
N ILE A 667 29.68 11.86 35.35
CA ILE A 667 28.33 11.44 34.90
C ILE A 667 28.42 10.14 34.10
N MET A 668 29.45 10.03 33.25
CA MET A 668 29.76 8.88 32.40
C MET A 668 30.63 7.81 33.08
N THR A 669 30.73 7.82 34.41
CA THR A 669 31.38 6.74 35.17
C THR A 669 30.38 5.60 35.45
N VAL A 670 30.71 4.40 34.98
CA VAL A 670 29.95 3.15 35.16
C VAL A 670 30.90 2.07 35.65
N ASN A 671 30.50 1.27 36.64
CA ASN A 671 31.36 0.24 37.27
C ASN A 671 32.74 0.75 37.73
N LYS A 672 32.83 2.06 38.04
CA LYS A 672 34.03 2.86 38.37
C LYS A 672 34.95 3.26 37.21
N GLU A 673 34.66 2.84 35.98
CA GLU A 673 35.43 3.22 34.79
C GLU A 673 34.78 4.40 34.02
N PRO A 674 35.57 5.36 33.48
CA PRO A 674 35.07 6.51 32.74
C PRO A 674 34.78 6.15 31.27
N THR A 675 33.50 5.95 30.94
CA THR A 675 33.07 5.47 29.60
C THR A 675 33.04 6.56 28.52
N ILE A 676 33.16 7.84 28.89
CA ILE A 676 33.03 8.99 27.96
C ILE A 676 33.99 8.92 26.77
N GLY A 677 35.23 8.46 26.97
CA GLY A 677 36.23 8.36 25.89
C GLY A 677 35.86 7.36 24.81
N ALA A 678 35.18 6.26 25.16
CA ALA A 678 34.78 5.21 24.21
C ALA A 678 33.40 5.48 23.57
N ILE A 679 32.53 6.26 24.22
CA ILE A 679 31.16 6.53 23.73
C ILE A 679 31.05 7.90 23.03
N CYS A 680 31.82 8.90 23.45
CA CYS A 680 31.80 10.26 22.91
C CYS A 680 33.09 10.61 22.15
N GLU A 681 33.86 9.59 21.75
CA GLU A 681 35.25 9.63 21.25
C GLU A 681 35.57 10.91 20.46
N LYS A 682 34.91 11.12 19.32
CA LYS A 682 35.14 12.25 18.41
C LYS A 682 35.08 13.62 19.11
N GLU A 683 33.94 14.00 19.69
CA GLU A 683 33.80 15.34 20.29
C GLU A 683 34.53 15.48 21.63
N TYR A 684 34.70 14.38 22.38
CA TYR A 684 35.52 14.36 23.59
C TYR A 684 37.00 14.61 23.30
N HIS A 685 37.57 13.94 22.30
CA HIS A 685 38.95 14.16 21.89
C HIS A 685 39.13 15.50 21.16
N ARG A 686 38.20 15.90 20.28
CA ARG A 686 38.19 17.24 19.64
C ARG A 686 38.14 18.37 20.67
N THR A 687 37.34 18.24 21.74
CA THR A 687 37.35 19.19 22.87
C THR A 687 38.70 19.22 23.58
N LYS A 688 39.36 18.08 23.78
CA LYS A 688 40.71 18.02 24.40
C LYS A 688 41.79 18.67 23.53
N GLU A 689 41.70 18.53 22.21
CA GLU A 689 42.61 19.18 21.27
C GLU A 689 42.38 20.71 21.19
N VAL A 690 41.13 21.19 21.22
CA VAL A 690 40.83 22.63 21.37
C VAL A 690 41.33 23.16 22.72
N LEU A 691 41.12 22.42 23.82
CA LEU A 691 41.64 22.74 25.15
C LEU A 691 43.18 22.77 25.23
N PHE A 692 43.87 22.01 24.36
CA PHE A 692 45.32 22.11 24.19
C PHE A 692 45.67 23.40 23.46
N CYS A 693 45.07 23.67 22.29
CA CYS A 693 45.33 24.87 21.51
C CYS A 693 45.09 26.19 22.28
N LEU A 694 44.06 26.26 23.14
CA LEU A 694 43.77 27.46 23.96
C LEU A 694 44.77 27.72 25.10
N LYS A 695 45.64 26.75 25.44
CA LYS A 695 46.57 26.84 26.58
C LYS A 695 48.05 26.88 26.17
N GLU A 696 48.36 26.64 24.90
CA GLU A 696 49.70 26.26 24.46
C GLU A 696 50.32 27.22 23.45
N SER A 697 51.65 27.22 23.38
CA SER A 697 52.38 28.08 22.44
C SER A 697 52.20 27.62 20.99
N LEU A 698 52.33 28.56 20.04
CA LEU A 698 52.30 28.26 18.60
C LEU A 698 53.32 27.19 18.18
N MET A 699 54.45 27.06 18.89
CA MET A 699 55.43 26.00 18.67
C MET A 699 54.85 24.63 19.04
N ASN A 700 54.30 24.50 20.24
CA ASN A 700 53.73 23.26 20.75
C ASN A 700 52.51 22.82 19.93
N ILE A 701 51.73 23.78 19.41
CA ILE A 701 50.62 23.53 18.47
C ILE A 701 51.17 23.07 17.10
N ALA A 702 52.23 23.67 16.58
CA ALA A 702 52.85 23.25 15.32
C ALA A 702 53.46 21.85 15.40
N ASP A 703 54.13 21.51 16.51
CA ASP A 703 54.68 20.18 16.77
C ASP A 703 53.57 19.12 16.90
N ARG A 704 52.48 19.43 17.61
CA ARG A 704 51.33 18.52 17.74
C ARG A 704 50.50 18.41 16.45
N TRP A 705 50.56 19.43 15.58
CA TRP A 705 49.99 19.39 14.23
C TRP A 705 50.83 18.53 13.27
N CYS A 706 52.16 18.61 13.37
CA CYS A 706 53.15 17.90 12.54
C CYS A 706 52.75 17.86 11.04
N ASN A 707 52.55 19.05 10.45
CA ASN A 707 52.13 19.23 9.05
C ASN A 707 50.86 18.46 8.63
N GLY A 708 49.92 18.23 9.56
CA GLY A 708 48.69 17.47 9.30
C GLY A 708 48.85 15.96 9.47
N LYS A 709 49.98 15.49 10.03
CA LYS A 709 50.24 14.07 10.36
C LYS A 709 50.37 13.81 11.87
N GLY A 710 50.23 14.85 12.72
CA GLY A 710 50.33 14.75 14.19
C GLY A 710 49.00 14.50 14.92
N PRO A 711 49.00 14.27 16.25
CA PRO A 711 47.80 13.93 17.03
C PRO A 711 46.63 14.92 16.89
N LEU A 712 46.93 16.21 16.73
CA LEU A 712 45.91 17.25 16.54
C LEU A 712 45.14 17.07 15.22
N ALA A 713 45.79 16.55 14.18
CA ALA A 713 45.20 16.30 12.87
C ALA A 713 44.30 15.05 12.80
N HIS A 714 44.28 14.23 13.86
CA HIS A 714 43.36 13.10 13.97
C HIS A 714 41.92 13.55 14.30
N TRP A 715 41.79 14.65 15.06
CA TRP A 715 40.51 15.12 15.61
C TRP A 715 40.07 16.50 15.12
N MET A 716 40.96 17.30 14.53
CA MET A 716 40.66 18.63 13.98
C MET A 716 41.10 18.78 12.53
N LYS A 717 40.29 19.48 11.73
CA LYS A 717 40.55 19.71 10.30
C LYS A 717 41.61 20.81 10.10
N PRO A 718 42.36 20.80 8.98
CA PRO A 718 43.36 21.83 8.68
C PRO A 718 42.83 23.27 8.75
N ASP A 719 41.59 23.52 8.32
CA ASP A 719 41.01 24.87 8.32
C ASP A 719 40.43 25.28 9.68
N GLU A 720 40.01 24.33 10.52
CA GLU A 720 39.64 24.58 11.93
C GLU A 720 40.90 25.02 12.70
N VAL A 721 42.00 24.28 12.57
CA VAL A 721 43.29 24.61 13.20
C VAL A 721 43.86 25.93 12.67
N LYS A 722 43.77 26.21 11.35
CA LYS A 722 44.15 27.52 10.79
C LYS A 722 43.30 28.67 11.33
N LYS A 723 41.98 28.49 11.50
CA LYS A 723 41.09 29.52 12.08
C LYS A 723 41.45 29.77 13.54
N LEU A 724 41.53 28.72 14.36
CA LEU A 724 41.84 28.82 15.77
C LEU A 724 43.22 29.46 16.02
N ILE A 725 44.25 29.09 15.24
CA ILE A 725 45.57 29.74 15.27
C ILE A 725 45.49 31.21 14.82
N ARG A 726 44.65 31.55 13.82
CA ARG A 726 44.46 32.95 13.40
C ARG A 726 43.81 33.79 14.50
N ALA A 727 42.83 33.25 15.23
CA ALA A 727 42.16 33.96 16.30
C ALA A 727 43.04 34.14 17.54
N ILE A 728 43.72 33.08 18.00
CA ILE A 728 44.61 33.14 19.18
C ILE A 728 45.86 34.01 18.93
N PHE A 729 46.34 34.10 17.68
CA PHE A 729 47.57 34.82 17.33
C PHE A 729 47.34 35.95 16.31
N GLN A 730 46.17 36.60 16.34
CA GLN A 730 45.80 37.60 15.33
C GLN A 730 46.67 38.86 15.38
N ASN A 731 47.14 39.24 16.57
CA ASN A 731 47.69 40.56 16.86
C ASN A 731 49.23 40.62 16.81
N THR A 732 49.82 40.58 15.61
CA THR A 732 51.21 41.08 15.37
C THR A 732 51.39 41.67 13.96
N ASP A 733 51.53 43.00 13.88
CA ASP A 733 51.78 43.78 12.63
C ASP A 733 53.02 43.35 11.84
N ILE A 734 53.91 42.57 12.45
CA ILE A 734 55.12 42.02 11.84
C ILE A 734 54.75 41.12 10.62
N ARG A 735 53.60 40.42 10.66
CA ARG A 735 53.21 39.47 9.60
C ARG A 735 52.78 40.15 8.29
N ALA A 736 52.18 41.35 8.36
CA ALA A 736 51.75 42.10 7.18
C ALA A 736 52.94 42.50 6.27
N LYS A 737 54.10 42.79 6.87
CA LYS A 737 55.35 43.11 6.15
C LYS A 737 56.06 41.89 5.55
N VAL A 738 55.66 40.67 5.90
CA VAL A 738 56.19 39.43 5.29
C VAL A 738 55.36 39.01 4.08
N MET A 739 54.03 39.17 4.13
CA MET A 739 53.11 38.73 3.06
C MET A 739 53.23 39.56 1.77
N THR A 740 53.82 40.76 1.83
CA THR A 740 54.07 41.63 0.66
C THR A 740 55.51 41.48 0.12
N SER A 741 56.25 40.45 0.53
CA SER A 741 57.68 40.28 0.20
C SER A 741 58.06 38.80 -0.01
N GLY A 742 57.32 38.09 -0.86
CA GLY A 742 57.64 36.73 -1.30
C GLY A 742 57.23 36.49 -2.76
N ASN A 743 58.00 35.67 -3.48
CA ASN A 743 57.80 35.42 -4.92
C ASN A 743 56.39 34.89 -5.24
N SER A 744 55.75 35.46 -6.27
CA SER A 744 54.55 34.87 -6.87
C SER A 744 54.89 33.51 -7.51
N LYS A 745 54.03 32.50 -7.29
CA LYS A 745 54.11 31.18 -7.93
C LYS A 745 54.20 31.29 -9.46
N LEU A 746 53.45 32.24 -10.04
CA LEU A 746 53.41 32.47 -11.49
C LEU A 746 54.72 33.05 -12.02
N ALA A 747 55.44 33.86 -11.21
CA ALA A 747 56.76 34.36 -11.55
C ALA A 747 57.84 33.27 -11.42
N GLU A 748 57.75 32.39 -10.41
CA GLU A 748 58.61 31.21 -10.30
C GLU A 748 58.37 30.25 -11.47
N PHE A 749 57.10 30.02 -11.85
CA PHE A 749 56.72 29.20 -13.00
C PHE A 749 57.26 29.75 -14.32
N ARG A 750 57.02 31.04 -14.63
CA ARG A 750 57.53 31.68 -15.85
C ARG A 750 59.06 31.72 -15.92
N SER A 751 59.76 31.62 -14.80
CA SER A 751 61.23 31.50 -14.82
C SER A 751 61.70 30.25 -15.57
N LEU A 752 60.88 29.18 -15.60
CA LEU A 752 61.16 27.93 -16.32
C LEU A 752 61.13 28.07 -17.84
N PHE A 753 60.50 29.11 -18.40
CA PHE A 753 60.46 29.31 -19.85
C PHE A 753 61.81 29.84 -20.37
N LYS A 754 62.56 30.57 -19.53
CA LYS A 754 63.82 31.24 -19.90
C LYS A 754 64.87 30.21 -20.34
N GLY A 755 65.31 30.31 -21.59
CA GLY A 755 66.30 29.39 -22.18
C GLY A 755 65.73 28.09 -22.75
N THR A 756 64.42 27.84 -22.63
CA THR A 756 63.74 26.68 -23.28
C THR A 756 63.15 27.00 -24.66
N GLY A 757 62.93 28.28 -24.95
CA GLY A 757 62.27 28.75 -26.18
C GLY A 757 60.73 28.70 -26.16
N ILE A 758 60.12 28.08 -25.13
CA ILE A 758 58.67 27.96 -24.98
C ILE A 758 58.04 29.36 -24.79
N LYS A 759 57.06 29.70 -25.63
CA LYS A 759 56.32 30.98 -25.58
C LYS A 759 54.96 30.90 -24.93
N ALA A 760 54.30 29.75 -25.05
CA ALA A 760 53.10 29.42 -24.30
C ALA A 760 53.22 28.00 -23.72
N TYR A 761 52.78 27.83 -22.47
CA TYR A 761 52.54 26.51 -21.89
C TYR A 761 51.04 26.28 -21.71
N VAL A 762 50.57 25.10 -22.09
CA VAL A 762 49.16 24.72 -22.03
C VAL A 762 48.96 23.60 -21.01
N LEU A 763 48.05 23.86 -20.08
CA LEU A 763 47.78 23.01 -18.92
C LEU A 763 46.25 22.85 -18.76
N PRO A 764 45.67 21.75 -19.25
CA PRO A 764 44.29 21.35 -18.93
C PRO A 764 44.18 20.97 -17.44
N SER A 765 43.01 21.20 -16.84
CA SER A 765 42.70 20.73 -15.48
C SER A 765 42.17 19.29 -15.52
N THR A 766 43.05 18.34 -15.84
CA THR A 766 42.75 16.91 -15.78
C THR A 766 43.99 16.10 -15.37
N ASP A 767 43.93 14.77 -15.43
CA ASP A 767 45.01 13.83 -15.15
C ASP A 767 45.38 12.96 -16.37
N ALA A 768 46.29 12.00 -16.17
CA ALA A 768 46.72 11.03 -17.18
C ALA A 768 45.61 10.04 -17.64
N HIS A 769 44.41 10.14 -17.08
CA HIS A 769 43.27 9.25 -17.29
C HIS A 769 42.01 9.97 -17.78
N GLN A 770 42.10 11.30 -17.96
CA GLN A 770 41.02 12.20 -18.39
C GLN A 770 39.85 12.30 -17.38
N SER A 771 40.16 12.24 -16.08
CA SER A 771 39.17 12.42 -15.00
C SER A 771 38.64 13.87 -14.93
N GLU A 772 37.35 14.06 -14.62
CA GLU A 772 36.78 15.40 -14.30
C GLU A 772 37.11 15.83 -12.87
N TYR A 773 37.04 14.91 -11.90
CA TYR A 773 37.43 15.15 -10.51
C TYR A 773 38.83 14.60 -10.29
N LEU A 774 39.68 15.36 -9.60
CA LEU A 774 41.11 15.08 -9.49
C LEU A 774 41.52 14.77 -8.05
N ALA A 775 42.51 13.89 -7.91
CA ALA A 775 43.27 13.78 -6.67
C ALA A 775 44.07 15.07 -6.42
N ASP A 776 44.23 15.47 -5.15
CA ASP A 776 44.97 16.70 -4.78
C ASP A 776 46.42 16.72 -5.30
N ARG A 777 47.00 15.56 -5.62
CA ARG A 777 48.32 15.41 -6.25
C ARG A 777 48.38 15.92 -7.69
N ASP A 778 47.28 15.89 -8.44
CA ASP A 778 47.26 16.17 -9.88
C ASP A 778 46.46 17.41 -10.24
N PHE A 779 45.85 18.07 -9.25
CA PHE A 779 45.11 19.34 -9.37
C PHE A 779 46.04 20.56 -9.59
N ARG A 780 46.90 20.48 -10.61
CA ARG A 780 47.98 21.44 -10.93
C ARG A 780 47.47 22.86 -11.21
N VAL A 781 46.32 22.98 -11.86
CA VAL A 781 45.67 24.28 -12.11
C VAL A 781 45.37 24.97 -10.77
N ARG A 782 44.73 24.28 -9.82
CA ARG A 782 44.44 24.80 -8.48
C ARG A 782 45.69 25.21 -7.70
N PHE A 783 46.79 24.46 -7.82
CA PHE A 783 48.06 24.86 -7.20
C PHE A 783 48.59 26.20 -7.76
N LEU A 784 48.52 26.40 -9.09
CA LEU A 784 49.13 27.55 -9.78
C LEU A 784 48.21 28.78 -9.87
N SER A 785 46.89 28.59 -9.92
CA SER A 785 45.89 29.65 -10.08
C SER A 785 44.97 29.86 -8.88
N GLY A 786 44.96 28.97 -7.88
CA GLY A 786 44.03 29.00 -6.75
C GLY A 786 42.65 28.39 -7.04
N PHE A 787 42.19 28.44 -8.29
CA PHE A 787 40.87 27.99 -8.72
C PHE A 787 40.62 26.48 -8.52
N GLY A 788 39.50 26.12 -7.90
CA GLY A 788 39.14 24.76 -7.52
C GLY A 788 37.92 24.14 -8.23
N GLY A 789 37.39 24.74 -9.30
CA GLY A 789 36.29 24.15 -10.08
C GLY A 789 36.73 22.97 -10.96
N SER A 790 35.79 22.10 -11.34
CA SER A 790 36.10 20.86 -12.10
C SER A 790 36.50 21.11 -13.56
N ASN A 791 35.92 22.11 -14.22
CA ASN A 791 36.28 22.49 -15.58
C ASN A 791 37.26 23.66 -15.56
N ALA A 792 38.49 23.43 -16.03
CA ALA A 792 39.40 24.50 -16.44
C ALA A 792 40.36 24.05 -17.55
N PHE A 793 40.68 24.97 -18.45
CA PHE A 793 41.77 24.83 -19.42
C PHE A 793 42.62 26.10 -19.35
N THR A 794 43.96 25.97 -19.25
CA THR A 794 44.82 27.14 -19.03
C THR A 794 45.92 27.31 -20.09
N VAL A 795 46.21 28.57 -20.42
CA VAL A 795 47.33 29.00 -21.26
C VAL A 795 48.15 30.03 -20.49
N ILE A 796 49.44 29.77 -20.31
CA ILE A 796 50.38 30.67 -19.63
C ILE A 796 51.46 31.08 -20.62
N THR A 797 51.61 32.38 -20.87
CA THR A 797 52.72 32.95 -21.66
C THR A 797 53.73 33.64 -20.73
N GLU A 798 54.79 34.23 -21.31
CA GLU A 798 55.72 35.09 -20.56
C GLU A 798 55.01 36.28 -19.87
N GLU A 799 53.90 36.76 -20.43
CA GLU A 799 53.17 37.95 -19.96
C GLU A 799 51.81 37.63 -19.32
N LYS A 800 51.01 36.74 -19.93
CA LYS A 800 49.62 36.44 -19.53
C LYS A 800 49.43 35.07 -18.88
N ALA A 801 48.37 34.92 -18.10
CA ALA A 801 47.93 33.63 -17.57
C ALA A 801 46.41 33.59 -17.65
N LEU A 802 45.89 32.71 -18.50
CA LEU A 802 44.50 32.72 -18.96
C LEU A 802 43.85 31.39 -18.58
N LEU A 803 42.66 31.45 -17.99
CA LEU A 803 41.89 30.27 -17.61
C LEU A 803 40.50 30.30 -18.26
N TRP A 804 40.24 29.31 -19.11
CA TRP A 804 38.93 29.04 -19.69
C TRP A 804 38.12 28.16 -18.76
N THR A 805 36.87 28.55 -18.50
CA THR A 805 35.88 27.72 -17.80
C THR A 805 34.46 28.11 -18.23
N ASP A 806 33.47 27.32 -17.82
CA ASP A 806 32.06 27.48 -18.19
C ASP A 806 31.23 28.30 -17.18
N GLY A 807 29.98 28.57 -17.54
CA GLY A 807 29.06 29.42 -16.79
C GLY A 807 28.77 28.99 -15.35
N ARG A 808 29.04 27.73 -14.96
CA ARG A 808 28.99 27.29 -13.54
C ARG A 808 29.97 28.06 -12.67
N TYR A 809 31.11 28.49 -13.23
CA TYR A 809 32.29 28.85 -12.46
C TYR A 809 32.74 30.31 -12.58
N PHE A 810 32.08 31.14 -13.40
CA PHE A 810 32.51 32.54 -13.64
C PHE A 810 32.71 33.37 -12.36
N ILE A 811 31.83 33.21 -11.36
CA ILE A 811 31.93 33.93 -10.07
C ILE A 811 33.02 33.31 -9.18
N GLN A 812 33.11 31.98 -9.14
CA GLN A 812 34.10 31.26 -8.35
C GLN A 812 35.52 31.57 -8.83
N ALA A 813 35.75 31.56 -10.15
CA ALA A 813 37.03 31.87 -10.77
C ALA A 813 37.57 33.23 -10.33
N VAL A 814 36.78 34.30 -10.48
CA VAL A 814 37.19 35.67 -10.08
C VAL A 814 37.48 35.78 -8.58
N ASN A 815 36.81 34.99 -7.74
CA ASN A 815 37.00 35.00 -6.28
C ASN A 815 38.17 34.13 -5.79
N GLU A 816 38.59 33.11 -6.54
CA GLU A 816 39.63 32.15 -6.15
C GLU A 816 40.99 32.41 -6.82
N PHE A 817 41.06 33.28 -7.84
CA PHE A 817 42.29 33.53 -8.59
C PHE A 817 43.42 34.15 -7.75
N GLU A 818 44.57 33.48 -7.81
CA GLU A 818 45.88 34.04 -7.43
C GLU A 818 46.21 35.28 -8.31
N PRO A 819 46.95 36.28 -7.80
CA PRO A 819 47.24 37.50 -8.57
C PRO A 819 47.96 37.25 -9.90
N GLY A 820 47.37 37.75 -10.99
CA GLY A 820 47.93 37.67 -12.35
C GLY A 820 47.18 36.78 -13.34
N TRP A 821 46.02 36.24 -12.96
CA TRP A 821 45.17 35.39 -13.82
C TRP A 821 43.99 36.16 -14.44
N GLU A 822 43.72 35.89 -15.73
CA GLU A 822 42.63 36.44 -16.54
C GLU A 822 41.56 35.35 -16.84
N LEU A 823 40.26 35.65 -16.66
CA LEU A 823 39.15 34.72 -16.90
C LEU A 823 38.69 34.78 -18.36
N MET A 824 38.75 33.65 -19.05
CA MET A 824 38.17 33.44 -20.38
C MET A 824 36.85 32.67 -20.24
N LYS A 825 35.76 33.21 -20.78
CA LYS A 825 34.41 32.62 -20.63
C LYS A 825 34.09 31.69 -21.80
N GLN A 826 33.75 30.44 -21.51
CA GLN A 826 33.20 29.49 -22.48
C GLN A 826 31.67 29.63 -22.60
N GLY A 827 31.12 29.29 -23.77
CA GLY A 827 29.67 29.21 -23.99
C GLY A 827 28.93 30.55 -24.08
N VAL A 828 29.61 31.65 -24.40
CA VAL A 828 29.00 32.97 -24.64
C VAL A 828 29.28 33.45 -26.08
N PRO A 829 28.50 34.41 -26.64
CA PRO A 829 28.73 34.89 -28.02
C PRO A 829 30.10 35.53 -28.27
N GLU A 830 30.82 35.88 -27.21
CA GLU A 830 32.16 36.49 -27.21
C GLU A 830 33.28 35.47 -26.91
N SER A 831 32.95 34.16 -26.81
CA SER A 831 33.94 33.11 -26.53
C SER A 831 34.95 32.95 -27.66
N VAL A 832 36.22 32.83 -27.30
CA VAL A 832 37.33 32.46 -28.20
C VAL A 832 37.92 31.15 -27.67
N GLU A 833 38.09 30.14 -28.52
CA GLU A 833 38.66 28.85 -28.12
C GLU A 833 40.17 28.96 -27.81
N PRO A 834 40.74 28.11 -26.93
CA PRO A 834 42.16 28.20 -26.57
C PRO A 834 43.12 28.03 -27.75
N SER A 835 42.76 27.21 -28.76
CA SER A 835 43.51 27.09 -30.01
C SER A 835 43.55 28.41 -30.77
N ASP A 836 42.40 29.06 -30.90
CA ASP A 836 42.21 30.23 -31.74
C ASP A 836 42.82 31.46 -31.08
N TRP A 837 42.81 31.49 -29.73
CA TRP A 837 43.59 32.46 -28.97
C TRP A 837 45.10 32.28 -29.22
N LEU A 838 45.62 31.05 -29.17
CA LEU A 838 47.04 30.76 -29.42
C LEU A 838 47.47 31.14 -30.84
N THR A 839 46.66 30.85 -31.87
CA THR A 839 47.01 31.16 -33.27
C THR A 839 46.90 32.65 -33.63
N VAL A 840 46.18 33.44 -32.83
CA VAL A 840 46.08 34.91 -32.98
C VAL A 840 47.13 35.68 -32.16
N ASN A 841 47.66 35.10 -31.07
CA ASN A 841 48.52 35.79 -30.10
C ASN A 841 49.99 35.32 -30.07
N LEU A 842 50.41 34.42 -30.98
CA LEU A 842 51.78 33.91 -31.10
C LEU A 842 52.33 34.09 -32.52
N GLU A 843 53.66 34.14 -32.67
CA GLU A 843 54.32 34.31 -33.96
C GLU A 843 54.62 32.97 -34.66
N SER A 844 54.71 32.98 -35.99
CA SER A 844 55.01 31.78 -36.78
C SER A 844 56.39 31.21 -36.41
N GLY A 845 56.40 29.95 -35.94
CA GLY A 845 57.58 29.27 -35.41
C GLY A 845 57.62 29.17 -33.88
N ASP A 846 56.72 29.84 -33.15
CA ASP A 846 56.72 29.80 -31.67
C ASP A 846 56.45 28.40 -31.11
N LEU A 847 57.16 28.09 -30.01
CA LEU A 847 57.09 26.81 -29.32
C LEU A 847 55.96 26.82 -28.29
N VAL A 848 54.94 25.98 -28.51
CA VAL A 848 53.82 25.78 -27.58
C VAL A 848 54.06 24.50 -26.78
N GLY A 849 54.49 24.65 -25.53
CA GLY A 849 54.75 23.54 -24.62
C GLY A 849 53.45 22.95 -24.05
N PHE A 850 53.34 21.63 -23.98
CA PHE A 850 52.22 20.95 -23.32
C PHE A 850 52.66 19.63 -22.69
N ASP A 851 51.90 19.17 -21.69
CA ASP A 851 52.06 17.82 -21.12
C ASP A 851 51.21 16.82 -21.94
N PRO A 852 51.82 15.84 -22.63
CA PRO A 852 51.10 14.90 -23.49
C PRO A 852 50.28 13.87 -22.71
N THR A 853 50.40 13.79 -21.38
CA THR A 853 49.54 12.92 -20.57
C THR A 853 48.17 13.55 -20.30
N LEU A 854 48.05 14.87 -20.36
CA LEU A 854 46.84 15.60 -19.94
C LEU A 854 45.81 15.84 -21.07
N PHE A 855 45.97 15.20 -22.22
CA PHE A 855 45.06 15.29 -23.36
C PHE A 855 44.63 13.89 -23.80
N GLY A 856 43.33 13.64 -23.99
CA GLY A 856 42.83 12.45 -24.69
C GLY A 856 43.27 12.45 -26.15
N ILE A 857 43.59 11.30 -26.73
CA ILE A 857 44.32 11.23 -28.01
C ILE A 857 43.57 11.93 -29.16
N SER A 858 42.24 11.84 -29.22
CA SER A 858 41.44 12.54 -30.24
C SER A 858 41.55 14.06 -30.12
N GLN A 859 41.55 14.58 -28.89
CA GLN A 859 41.73 16.01 -28.60
C GLN A 859 43.18 16.44 -28.89
N GLY A 860 44.17 15.67 -28.42
CA GLY A 860 45.59 15.95 -28.62
C GLY A 860 45.99 15.97 -30.10
N ILE A 861 45.51 15.02 -30.92
CA ILE A 861 45.72 15.03 -32.37
C ILE A 861 45.13 16.29 -33.00
N THR A 862 43.90 16.67 -32.63
CA THR A 862 43.21 17.86 -33.15
C THR A 862 43.95 19.15 -32.77
N PHE A 863 44.37 19.27 -31.51
CA PHE A 863 45.12 20.41 -30.98
C PHE A 863 46.50 20.54 -31.64
N VAL A 864 47.28 19.46 -31.69
CA VAL A 864 48.59 19.41 -32.38
C VAL A 864 48.46 19.70 -33.87
N LYS A 865 47.35 19.32 -34.52
CA LYS A 865 47.05 19.66 -35.91
C LYS A 865 46.78 21.16 -36.08
N SER A 866 45.86 21.74 -35.30
CA SER A 866 45.49 23.17 -35.42
C SER A 866 46.68 24.11 -35.21
N LEU A 867 47.56 23.82 -34.26
CA LEU A 867 48.80 24.58 -34.05
C LEU A 867 49.75 24.49 -35.27
N LYS A 868 49.92 23.30 -35.86
CA LYS A 868 50.75 23.11 -37.07
C LYS A 868 50.17 23.82 -38.29
N GLU A 869 48.85 23.83 -38.45
CA GLU A 869 48.17 24.54 -39.55
C GLU A 869 48.35 26.07 -39.45
N ALA A 870 48.58 26.60 -38.25
CA ALA A 870 48.97 27.99 -38.01
C ALA A 870 50.50 28.23 -38.02
N ASN A 871 51.32 27.24 -38.40
CA ASN A 871 52.79 27.28 -38.35
C ASN A 871 53.40 27.48 -36.94
N LEU A 872 52.68 27.11 -35.88
CA LEU A 872 53.21 27.01 -34.51
C LEU A 872 53.83 25.62 -34.28
N VAL A 873 54.73 25.51 -33.29
CA VAL A 873 55.51 24.30 -33.01
C VAL A 873 55.04 23.63 -31.71
N PRO A 874 54.04 22.73 -31.75
CA PRO A 874 53.58 22.01 -30.57
C PRO A 874 54.66 21.08 -30.02
N THR A 875 55.05 21.31 -28.77
CA THR A 875 56.22 20.73 -28.11
C THR A 875 55.79 19.91 -26.89
N PRO A 876 55.64 18.58 -27.01
CA PRO A 876 55.29 17.72 -25.89
C PRO A 876 56.47 17.60 -24.91
N LEU A 877 56.22 17.89 -23.63
CA LEU A 877 57.22 17.83 -22.56
C LEU A 877 57.08 16.54 -21.75
N LYS A 878 58.19 15.84 -21.49
CA LYS A 878 58.19 14.59 -20.71
C LYS A 878 57.85 14.79 -19.22
N GLU A 879 58.08 15.99 -18.69
CA GLU A 879 57.82 16.34 -17.29
C GLU A 879 56.91 17.56 -17.25
N ASN A 880 55.88 17.53 -16.41
CA ASN A 880 55.02 18.69 -16.20
C ASN A 880 55.81 19.83 -15.55
N LEU A 881 55.70 21.05 -16.07
CA LEU A 881 56.46 22.20 -15.56
C LEU A 881 55.99 22.64 -14.16
N VAL A 882 54.72 22.40 -13.81
CA VAL A 882 54.17 22.77 -12.49
C VAL A 882 54.80 21.91 -11.39
N ASP A 883 55.02 20.62 -11.68
CA ASP A 883 55.59 19.66 -10.73
C ASP A 883 57.00 20.06 -10.27
N LYS A 884 57.73 20.86 -11.06
CA LYS A 884 59.09 21.34 -10.75
C LYS A 884 59.13 22.45 -9.69
N ILE A 885 58.03 23.20 -9.52
CA ILE A 885 57.90 24.26 -8.50
C ILE A 885 57.00 23.85 -7.33
N TRP A 886 56.22 22.76 -7.47
CA TRP A 886 55.33 22.25 -6.43
C TRP A 886 56.07 21.43 -5.37
N ARG A 887 56.93 22.11 -4.59
CA ARG A 887 57.82 21.50 -3.59
C ARG A 887 57.09 20.62 -2.55
N ASN A 888 55.84 20.96 -2.24
CA ASN A 888 54.98 20.24 -1.29
C ASN A 888 53.82 19.50 -2.01
N ARG A 889 54.09 18.88 -3.17
CA ARG A 889 53.08 18.12 -3.91
C ARG A 889 52.60 16.89 -3.11
N PRO A 890 51.28 16.66 -2.95
CA PRO A 890 50.76 15.52 -2.21
C PRO A 890 51.29 14.17 -2.73
N GLU A 891 51.51 13.23 -1.81
CA GLU A 891 51.84 11.84 -2.12
C GLU A 891 50.61 11.11 -2.71
N ALA A 892 50.83 10.10 -3.56
CA ALA A 892 49.73 9.27 -4.04
C ALA A 892 49.18 8.42 -2.88
N LYS A 893 47.85 8.33 -2.75
CA LYS A 893 47.19 7.46 -1.77
C LYS A 893 47.54 5.99 -2.03
N ILE A 894 47.86 5.24 -0.98
CA ILE A 894 48.16 3.80 -1.03
C ILE A 894 47.10 3.02 -0.23
N GLU A 895 45.84 3.28 -0.56
CA GLU A 895 44.68 2.54 -0.05
C GLU A 895 44.50 1.24 -0.85
N LYS A 896 43.95 0.18 -0.22
CA LYS A 896 43.75 -1.12 -0.88
C LYS A 896 42.54 -1.10 -1.79
N ILE A 897 42.63 -1.78 -2.94
CA ILE A 897 41.46 -1.99 -3.80
C ILE A 897 40.47 -2.97 -3.16
N THR A 898 39.20 -2.88 -3.54
CA THR A 898 38.15 -3.83 -3.17
C THR A 898 37.64 -4.56 -4.42
N THR A 899 37.36 -5.86 -4.34
CA THR A 899 36.80 -6.67 -5.43
C THR A 899 35.28 -6.76 -5.30
N LEU A 900 34.55 -6.66 -6.42
CA LEU A 900 33.11 -6.92 -6.45
C LEU A 900 32.82 -8.37 -6.86
N SER A 901 31.91 -9.03 -6.13
CA SER A 901 31.45 -10.38 -6.41
C SER A 901 30.71 -10.46 -7.75
N LYS A 902 30.47 -11.68 -8.24
CA LYS A 902 29.66 -11.90 -9.45
C LYS A 902 28.21 -11.48 -9.24
N GLU A 903 27.71 -11.60 -8.02
CA GLU A 903 26.35 -11.27 -7.59
C GLU A 903 26.17 -9.75 -7.52
N GLU A 904 27.16 -9.03 -6.97
CA GLU A 904 27.17 -7.55 -6.91
C GLU A 904 27.36 -6.90 -8.29
N SER A 905 28.21 -7.50 -9.14
CA SER A 905 28.54 -6.97 -10.47
C SER A 905 27.65 -7.50 -11.61
N GLY A 906 26.74 -8.45 -11.30
CA GLY A 906 25.96 -9.26 -12.24
C GLY A 906 26.77 -10.21 -13.15
N LYS A 907 28.07 -9.96 -13.34
CA LYS A 907 28.86 -10.52 -14.45
C LYS A 907 30.36 -10.46 -14.16
N CYS A 908 31.01 -11.61 -14.19
CA CYS A 908 32.46 -11.72 -13.96
C CYS A 908 33.29 -11.05 -15.06
N SER A 909 34.47 -10.55 -14.66
CA SER A 909 35.43 -9.81 -15.48
C SER A 909 35.80 -10.55 -16.76
N LYS A 910 36.08 -11.86 -16.67
CA LYS A 910 36.40 -12.75 -17.79
C LYS A 910 35.38 -12.67 -18.93
N LYS A 911 34.08 -12.79 -18.62
CA LYS A 911 32.99 -12.72 -19.62
C LYS A 911 32.85 -11.32 -20.24
N LYS A 912 33.19 -10.25 -19.50
CA LYS A 912 33.25 -8.88 -20.05
C LYS A 912 34.44 -8.72 -21.02
N ILE A 913 35.58 -9.31 -20.71
CA ILE A 913 36.80 -9.28 -21.54
C ILE A 913 36.62 -10.10 -22.83
N GLU A 914 35.99 -11.28 -22.75
CA GLU A 914 35.63 -12.11 -23.91
C GLU A 914 34.77 -11.32 -24.93
N GLU A 915 33.76 -10.60 -24.45
CA GLU A 915 32.88 -9.76 -25.29
C GLU A 915 33.60 -8.52 -25.84
N LEU A 916 34.54 -7.93 -25.09
CA LEU A 916 35.37 -6.83 -25.58
C LEU A 916 36.31 -7.31 -26.71
N ARG A 917 36.91 -8.49 -26.57
CA ARG A 917 37.71 -9.16 -27.61
C ARG A 917 36.90 -9.36 -28.89
N GLU A 918 35.66 -9.84 -28.80
CA GLU A 918 34.77 -9.89 -29.98
C GLU A 918 34.58 -8.51 -30.64
N LYS A 919 34.33 -7.45 -29.85
CA LYS A 919 34.08 -6.11 -30.36
C LYS A 919 35.29 -5.55 -31.12
N PHE A 920 36.51 -5.67 -30.59
CA PHE A 920 37.70 -5.15 -31.28
C PHE A 920 38.23 -6.05 -32.41
N LEU A 921 38.03 -7.36 -32.32
CA LEU A 921 38.30 -8.29 -33.43
C LEU A 921 37.41 -7.97 -34.65
N LYS A 922 36.13 -7.61 -34.43
CA LYS A 922 35.21 -7.11 -35.48
C LYS A 922 35.70 -5.79 -36.13
N LYS A 923 36.54 -5.00 -35.43
CA LYS A 923 37.23 -3.81 -35.98
C LYS A 923 38.60 -4.12 -36.60
N LYS A 924 38.97 -5.40 -36.74
CA LYS A 924 40.29 -5.87 -37.22
C LYS A 924 41.46 -5.38 -36.36
N CYS A 925 41.27 -5.36 -35.05
CA CYS A 925 42.33 -5.16 -34.06
C CYS A 925 42.65 -6.50 -33.37
N ASP A 926 43.89 -6.69 -32.93
CA ASP A 926 44.33 -7.84 -32.12
C ASP A 926 44.60 -7.47 -30.65
N SER A 927 44.50 -6.18 -30.33
CA SER A 927 44.80 -5.62 -29.03
C SER A 927 44.00 -4.35 -28.74
N TYR A 928 43.91 -3.96 -27.47
CA TYR A 928 43.11 -2.84 -26.97
C TYR A 928 43.84 -2.10 -25.85
N LEU A 929 43.86 -0.77 -25.91
CA LEU A 929 44.41 0.12 -24.87
C LEU A 929 43.30 0.96 -24.22
N LEU A 930 43.19 0.87 -22.88
CA LEU A 930 42.33 1.68 -22.03
C LEU A 930 43.17 2.45 -20.99
N THR A 931 42.84 3.72 -20.79
CA THR A 931 43.31 4.50 -19.62
C THR A 931 42.19 5.15 -18.80
N SER A 932 40.91 5.15 -19.22
CA SER A 932 39.85 5.69 -18.35
C SER A 932 39.61 4.75 -17.17
N LEU A 933 39.70 5.29 -15.96
CA LEU A 933 39.69 4.46 -14.75
C LEU A 933 38.35 3.76 -14.56
N ASP A 934 37.25 4.42 -14.92
CA ASP A 934 35.89 3.91 -14.79
C ASP A 934 35.60 2.74 -15.74
N ASP A 935 36.25 2.65 -16.91
CA ASP A 935 36.22 1.46 -17.77
C ASP A 935 37.04 0.32 -17.16
N ILE A 936 38.25 0.61 -16.67
CA ILE A 936 39.16 -0.41 -16.12
C ILE A 936 38.55 -1.07 -14.87
N VAL A 937 38.07 -0.27 -13.90
CA VAL A 937 37.49 -0.81 -12.66
C VAL A 937 36.14 -1.50 -12.90
N TRP A 938 35.37 -1.08 -13.91
CA TRP A 938 34.16 -1.79 -14.34
C TRP A 938 34.47 -3.12 -15.04
N LEU A 939 35.50 -3.15 -15.89
CA LEU A 939 35.87 -4.33 -16.67
C LEU A 939 36.49 -5.42 -15.80
N LEU A 940 37.30 -5.03 -14.80
CA LEU A 940 37.98 -5.94 -13.87
C LEU A 940 37.17 -6.32 -12.62
N ASN A 941 36.00 -5.70 -12.36
CA ASN A 941 35.22 -5.85 -11.11
C ASN A 941 36.00 -5.46 -9.84
N ILE A 942 36.68 -4.32 -9.87
CA ILE A 942 37.41 -3.77 -8.72
C ILE A 942 36.91 -2.36 -8.39
N ARG A 943 37.31 -1.79 -7.25
CA ARG A 943 37.08 -0.39 -6.83
C ARG A 943 38.28 0.13 -6.02
N GLY A 944 38.49 1.44 -6.00
CA GLY A 944 39.58 2.09 -5.27
C GLY A 944 39.15 3.39 -4.60
N PHE A 945 40.14 4.17 -4.12
CA PHE A 945 39.93 5.37 -3.30
C PHE A 945 40.88 6.52 -3.70
N ASP A 946 41.42 6.45 -4.93
CA ASP A 946 42.55 7.27 -5.38
C ASP A 946 42.14 8.71 -5.69
N ILE A 947 40.90 8.91 -6.14
CA ILE A 947 40.28 10.19 -6.42
C ILE A 947 39.16 10.42 -5.38
N PRO A 948 39.10 11.59 -4.71
CA PRO A 948 38.02 11.88 -3.77
C PRO A 948 36.63 11.71 -4.39
N TYR A 949 35.72 11.10 -3.62
CA TYR A 949 34.32 10.80 -4.00
C TYR A 949 34.12 9.85 -5.20
N ASN A 950 35.19 9.40 -5.87
CA ASN A 950 35.11 8.59 -7.08
C ASN A 950 35.83 7.25 -6.83
N PRO A 951 35.16 6.08 -6.85
CA PRO A 951 35.71 4.82 -6.34
C PRO A 951 36.68 4.12 -7.33
N LEU A 952 37.69 4.85 -7.76
CA LEU A 952 38.58 4.57 -8.90
C LEU A 952 40.01 4.23 -8.44
N VAL A 953 40.76 3.57 -9.33
CA VAL A 953 42.15 3.11 -9.11
C VAL A 953 43.03 3.64 -10.24
N PHE A 954 44.08 4.40 -9.95
CA PHE A 954 45.03 4.85 -10.98
C PHE A 954 45.70 3.64 -11.66
N SER A 955 45.37 3.44 -12.93
CA SER A 955 45.75 2.23 -13.65
C SER A 955 45.66 2.36 -15.18
N VAL A 956 46.39 1.50 -15.88
CA VAL A 956 46.28 1.31 -17.34
C VAL A 956 45.95 -0.16 -17.60
N LEU A 957 45.17 -0.43 -18.66
CA LEU A 957 44.81 -1.79 -19.04
C LEU A 957 45.05 -2.01 -20.53
N PHE A 958 45.92 -2.98 -20.84
CA PHE A 958 46.23 -3.40 -22.20
C PHE A 958 45.76 -4.85 -22.40
N ILE A 959 44.95 -5.10 -23.41
CA ILE A 959 44.28 -6.40 -23.62
C ILE A 959 44.70 -6.94 -24.97
N THR A 960 45.12 -8.20 -25.04
CA THR A 960 45.35 -8.92 -26.30
C THR A 960 44.23 -9.94 -26.53
N LEU A 961 44.27 -10.69 -27.63
CA LEU A 961 43.34 -11.81 -27.86
C LEU A 961 43.45 -12.93 -26.80
N GLU A 962 44.62 -13.07 -26.17
CA GLU A 962 44.94 -14.18 -25.26
C GLU A 962 45.09 -13.68 -23.82
N GLU A 963 45.89 -12.64 -23.60
CA GLU A 963 46.29 -12.09 -22.28
C GLU A 963 45.61 -10.75 -21.94
N VAL A 964 45.76 -10.33 -20.67
CA VAL A 964 45.27 -9.07 -20.11
C VAL A 964 46.37 -8.53 -19.19
N HIS A 965 46.85 -7.31 -19.44
CA HIS A 965 47.96 -6.69 -18.73
C HIS A 965 47.45 -5.46 -17.98
N PHE A 966 47.44 -5.53 -16.65
CA PHE A 966 46.93 -4.51 -15.74
C PHE A 966 48.11 -3.84 -15.02
N PHE A 967 48.28 -2.54 -15.26
CA PHE A 967 49.36 -1.72 -14.73
C PHE A 967 48.81 -0.89 -13.57
N VAL A 968 49.28 -1.16 -12.36
CA VAL A 968 48.79 -0.56 -11.11
C VAL A 968 49.91 -0.58 -10.07
N ASP A 969 49.94 0.39 -9.15
CA ASP A 969 50.82 0.32 -7.97
C ASP A 969 50.52 -0.96 -7.18
N LYS A 970 51.43 -1.94 -7.20
CA LYS A 970 51.18 -3.26 -6.59
C LYS A 970 50.97 -3.19 -5.07
N ARG A 971 51.35 -2.08 -4.41
CA ARG A 971 51.08 -1.84 -2.98
C ARG A 971 49.57 -1.69 -2.69
N LYS A 972 48.74 -1.39 -3.69
CA LYS A 972 47.27 -1.33 -3.60
C LYS A 972 46.60 -2.72 -3.55
N LEU A 973 47.33 -3.79 -3.84
CA LEU A 973 46.82 -5.16 -3.88
C LEU A 973 47.15 -5.92 -2.59
N GLY A 974 46.24 -6.78 -2.12
CA GLY A 974 46.50 -7.79 -1.09
C GLY A 974 46.43 -9.20 -1.67
N LYS A 975 46.43 -10.23 -0.80
CA LYS A 975 46.47 -11.64 -1.23
C LYS A 975 45.15 -12.08 -1.89
N SER A 976 44.02 -11.59 -1.40
CA SER A 976 42.68 -11.85 -1.93
C SER A 976 42.51 -11.25 -3.32
N GLU A 977 43.02 -10.04 -3.54
CA GLU A 977 42.87 -9.30 -4.80
C GLU A 977 43.73 -9.91 -5.90
N VAL A 978 44.92 -10.41 -5.56
CA VAL A 978 45.80 -11.14 -6.49
C VAL A 978 45.20 -12.50 -6.88
N GLU A 979 44.58 -13.25 -5.95
CA GLU A 979 43.89 -14.51 -6.27
C GLU A 979 42.62 -14.27 -7.13
N PHE A 980 41.89 -13.18 -6.88
CA PHE A 980 40.74 -12.77 -7.69
C PHE A 980 41.16 -12.37 -9.12
N LEU A 981 42.33 -11.74 -9.28
CA LEU A 981 42.88 -11.30 -10.56
C LEU A 981 43.86 -12.30 -11.20
N LYS A 982 43.89 -13.58 -10.79
CA LYS A 982 44.87 -14.57 -11.30
C LYS A 982 44.83 -14.85 -12.81
N ASP A 983 43.70 -14.55 -13.48
CA ASP A 983 43.55 -14.62 -14.94
C ASP A 983 44.10 -13.34 -15.65
N VAL A 984 44.79 -12.45 -14.91
CA VAL A 984 45.31 -11.14 -15.37
C VAL A 984 46.78 -10.97 -14.97
N CYS A 985 47.61 -10.52 -15.92
CA CYS A 985 49.01 -10.21 -15.71
C CYS A 985 49.17 -8.84 -15.03
N ILE A 986 49.78 -8.79 -13.85
CA ILE A 986 49.86 -7.58 -13.01
C ILE A 986 51.28 -6.97 -13.06
N HIS A 987 51.34 -5.70 -13.45
CA HIS A 987 52.55 -4.90 -13.64
C HIS A 987 52.50 -3.64 -12.76
N GLU A 988 53.64 -2.99 -12.46
CA GLU A 988 53.60 -1.67 -11.82
C GLU A 988 52.99 -0.65 -12.79
N TYR A 989 52.45 0.44 -12.25
CA TYR A 989 51.87 1.52 -13.04
C TYR A 989 52.88 2.12 -14.05
N GLU A 990 54.13 2.33 -13.63
CA GLU A 990 55.20 2.92 -14.42
C GLU A 990 55.71 2.01 -15.55
N GLU A 991 55.46 0.69 -15.50
CA GLU A 991 55.92 -0.27 -16.51
C GLU A 991 55.14 -0.16 -17.84
N ALA A 992 54.00 0.54 -17.85
CA ALA A 992 53.09 0.65 -18.99
C ALA A 992 53.72 1.23 -20.26
N GLU A 993 54.53 2.30 -20.16
CA GLU A 993 55.21 2.89 -21.33
C GLU A 993 56.15 1.86 -21.98
N SER A 994 57.02 1.24 -21.18
CA SER A 994 57.98 0.25 -21.64
C SER A 994 57.32 -1.00 -22.23
N PHE A 995 56.22 -1.47 -21.63
CA PHE A 995 55.49 -2.63 -22.14
C PHE A 995 54.91 -2.37 -23.53
N ILE A 996 54.19 -1.24 -23.71
CA ILE A 996 53.55 -0.91 -24.98
C ILE A 996 54.61 -0.68 -26.08
N ARG A 997 55.74 -0.02 -25.75
CA ARG A 997 56.87 0.14 -26.70
C ARG A 997 57.41 -1.22 -27.17
N ASN A 998 57.73 -2.12 -26.24
CA ASN A 998 58.27 -3.43 -26.59
C ASN A 998 57.26 -4.27 -27.41
N PHE A 999 55.98 -4.23 -27.04
CA PHE A 999 54.89 -4.93 -27.73
C PHE A 999 54.73 -4.51 -29.20
N GLU A 1000 54.82 -3.20 -29.47
CA GLU A 1000 54.85 -2.63 -30.83
C GLU A 1000 56.12 -3.01 -31.59
N GLU A 1001 57.30 -2.95 -30.96
CA GLU A 1001 58.57 -3.31 -31.63
C GLU A 1001 58.63 -4.79 -32.06
N GLU A 1002 58.13 -5.71 -31.21
CA GLU A 1002 57.94 -7.13 -31.57
C GLU A 1002 57.00 -7.33 -32.76
N ARG A 1003 56.01 -6.45 -32.93
CA ARG A 1003 54.92 -6.58 -33.93
C ARG A 1003 55.09 -5.67 -35.15
N LYS A 1004 56.14 -4.84 -35.18
CA LYS A 1004 56.52 -3.92 -36.25
C LYS A 1004 56.61 -4.56 -37.64
N SER A 1005 56.96 -5.85 -37.70
CA SER A 1005 57.01 -6.66 -38.93
C SER A 1005 55.67 -7.29 -39.34
N LYS A 1006 54.69 -7.40 -38.41
CA LYS A 1006 53.39 -8.02 -38.68
C LYS A 1006 52.48 -7.04 -39.41
N LYS A 1007 52.22 -7.30 -40.69
CA LYS A 1007 51.43 -6.39 -41.54
C LYS A 1007 49.99 -6.19 -41.02
N GLU A 1008 49.37 -7.25 -40.51
CA GLU A 1008 47.97 -7.27 -40.07
C GLU A 1008 47.73 -6.76 -38.64
N HIS A 1009 48.78 -6.62 -37.83
CA HIS A 1009 48.67 -6.16 -36.45
C HIS A 1009 48.05 -4.75 -36.37
N LYS A 1010 47.12 -4.54 -35.43
CA LYS A 1010 46.48 -3.25 -35.10
C LYS A 1010 45.96 -3.21 -33.65
N VAL A 1011 46.13 -2.06 -33.01
CA VAL A 1011 45.62 -1.76 -31.65
C VAL A 1011 44.37 -0.89 -31.75
N TYR A 1012 43.31 -1.25 -31.01
CA TYR A 1012 42.20 -0.34 -30.76
C TYR A 1012 42.53 0.58 -29.58
N ILE A 1013 42.32 1.89 -29.75
CA ILE A 1013 42.63 2.89 -28.73
C ILE A 1013 41.35 3.67 -28.42
N ALA A 1014 40.94 3.70 -27.16
CA ALA A 1014 39.85 4.58 -26.73
C ALA A 1014 40.22 6.05 -26.97
N ASP A 1015 39.26 6.86 -27.40
CA ASP A 1015 39.39 8.32 -27.59
C ASP A 1015 39.86 9.08 -26.34
N SER A 1016 39.46 8.61 -25.16
CA SER A 1016 39.91 9.07 -23.84
C SER A 1016 41.31 8.59 -23.42
N THR A 1017 41.95 7.68 -24.17
CA THR A 1017 43.34 7.28 -23.91
C THR A 1017 44.26 8.48 -24.02
N ASN A 1018 45.14 8.71 -23.03
CA ASN A 1018 46.03 9.86 -23.09
C ASN A 1018 46.95 9.84 -24.33
N TYR A 1019 47.20 11.03 -24.88
CA TYR A 1019 47.93 11.24 -26.12
C TYR A 1019 49.36 10.67 -26.06
N PHE A 1020 50.03 10.73 -24.90
CA PHE A 1020 51.35 10.13 -24.69
C PHE A 1020 51.36 8.62 -24.97
N LEU A 1021 50.54 7.82 -24.27
CA LEU A 1021 50.50 6.37 -24.47
C LEU A 1021 49.90 6.00 -25.83
N GLY A 1022 48.83 6.68 -26.26
CA GLY A 1022 48.17 6.37 -27.53
C GLY A 1022 48.99 6.68 -28.79
N THR A 1023 50.00 7.57 -28.69
CA THR A 1023 50.93 7.85 -29.80
C THR A 1023 52.21 7.01 -29.80
N ILE A 1024 52.38 6.10 -28.83
CA ILE A 1024 53.38 5.03 -28.94
C ILE A 1024 53.04 4.11 -30.13
N VAL A 1025 51.75 3.86 -30.36
CA VAL A 1025 51.25 3.08 -31.49
C VAL A 1025 51.30 3.92 -32.79
N PRO A 1026 51.94 3.43 -33.87
CA PRO A 1026 52.00 4.11 -35.15
C PRO A 1026 50.61 4.44 -35.74
N GLU A 1027 50.55 5.47 -36.59
CA GLU A 1027 49.27 5.99 -37.10
C GLU A 1027 48.54 5.00 -38.00
N GLU A 1028 49.29 4.23 -38.79
CA GLU A 1028 48.79 3.14 -39.63
C GLU A 1028 48.36 1.89 -38.83
N LYS A 1029 48.76 1.82 -37.55
CA LYS A 1029 48.53 0.70 -36.63
C LYS A 1029 47.40 0.93 -35.64
N ARG A 1030 47.18 2.16 -35.17
CA ARG A 1030 46.08 2.49 -34.26
C ARG A 1030 44.73 2.60 -34.99
N ILE A 1031 43.66 2.15 -34.32
CA ILE A 1031 42.27 2.50 -34.64
C ILE A 1031 41.71 3.22 -33.41
N ILE A 1032 41.55 4.54 -33.52
CA ILE A 1032 40.99 5.37 -32.47
C ILE A 1032 39.46 5.39 -32.58
N GLY A 1033 38.76 5.38 -31.45
CA GLY A 1033 37.33 5.68 -31.38
C GLY A 1033 36.75 5.52 -29.98
N VAL A 1034 35.43 5.73 -29.87
CA VAL A 1034 34.69 5.62 -28.60
C VAL A 1034 34.95 4.27 -27.92
N SER A 1035 35.23 4.30 -26.62
CA SER A 1035 35.46 3.08 -25.84
C SER A 1035 34.34 2.05 -26.04
N HIS A 1036 34.74 0.83 -26.40
CA HIS A 1036 33.80 -0.29 -26.57
C HIS A 1036 33.24 -0.77 -25.22
N VAL A 1037 33.87 -0.39 -24.10
CA VAL A 1037 33.41 -0.61 -22.71
C VAL A 1037 32.39 0.47 -22.31
N GLN A 1038 32.60 1.74 -22.69
CA GLN A 1038 31.54 2.76 -22.61
C GLN A 1038 30.31 2.36 -23.45
N ALA A 1039 30.52 1.76 -24.62
CA ALA A 1039 29.45 1.15 -25.42
C ALA A 1039 28.89 -0.18 -24.83
N MET A 1040 29.36 -0.65 -23.67
CA MET A 1040 28.70 -1.70 -22.86
C MET A 1040 27.93 -1.09 -21.68
N LYS A 1041 28.29 0.12 -21.24
CA LYS A 1041 27.55 0.92 -20.24
C LYS A 1041 26.35 1.67 -20.86
N ALA A 1042 26.48 2.12 -22.11
CA ALA A 1042 25.56 3.04 -22.79
C ALA A 1042 24.08 2.60 -22.83
N MET A 1043 23.77 1.31 -22.68
CA MET A 1043 22.38 0.81 -22.63
C MET A 1043 21.54 1.48 -21.53
N PHE A 1044 22.14 1.88 -20.40
CA PHE A 1044 21.45 2.67 -19.37
C PHE A 1044 21.00 4.04 -19.91
N THR A 1045 21.84 4.68 -20.72
CA THR A 1045 21.56 5.99 -21.28
C THR A 1045 20.53 5.94 -22.40
N LEU A 1046 20.51 4.87 -23.21
CA LEU A 1046 19.46 4.66 -24.22
C LEU A 1046 18.08 4.45 -23.55
N VAL A 1047 18.01 3.65 -22.49
CA VAL A 1047 16.79 3.48 -21.68
C VAL A 1047 16.36 4.80 -21.04
N LEU A 1048 17.30 5.57 -20.48
CA LEU A 1048 17.02 6.88 -19.88
C LEU A 1048 16.47 7.88 -20.90
N ARG A 1049 17.04 7.95 -22.11
CA ARG A 1049 16.49 8.80 -23.18
C ARG A 1049 15.08 8.38 -23.56
N GLY A 1050 14.82 7.08 -23.70
CA GLY A 1050 13.47 6.56 -23.97
C GLY A 1050 12.45 6.89 -22.86
N HIS A 1051 12.90 6.96 -21.60
CA HIS A 1051 12.08 7.42 -20.49
C HIS A 1051 11.75 8.92 -20.63
N ILE A 1052 12.78 9.74 -20.87
CA ILE A 1052 12.65 11.20 -21.00
C ILE A 1052 11.80 11.59 -22.22
N ASP A 1053 11.98 10.94 -23.36
CA ASP A 1053 11.21 11.23 -24.58
C ASP A 1053 9.74 10.80 -24.49
N ASN A 1054 9.38 9.92 -23.53
CA ASN A 1054 8.00 9.73 -23.10
C ASN A 1054 7.57 10.82 -22.08
N ALA A 1055 8.34 11.01 -21.00
CA ALA A 1055 7.96 11.89 -19.90
C ALA A 1055 7.91 13.39 -20.25
N ALA A 1056 8.63 13.81 -21.30
CA ALA A 1056 8.59 15.17 -21.86
C ALA A 1056 7.67 15.30 -23.09
N ALA A 1057 6.85 14.28 -23.40
CA ALA A 1057 5.95 14.33 -24.54
C ALA A 1057 4.80 15.32 -24.33
N HIS A 1058 4.46 16.05 -25.38
CA HIS A 1058 3.22 16.83 -25.49
C HIS A 1058 2.32 16.16 -26.53
N PHE A 1059 1.10 15.78 -26.16
CA PHE A 1059 0.20 14.98 -26.99
C PHE A 1059 -1.26 15.43 -26.87
N PRO A 1060 -2.11 15.26 -27.90
CA PRO A 1060 -3.53 15.61 -27.80
C PRO A 1060 -4.27 14.76 -26.76
N ASP A 1061 -5.25 15.36 -26.10
CA ASP A 1061 -6.23 14.69 -25.23
C ASP A 1061 -6.96 13.55 -25.96
N GLY A 1062 -7.25 12.46 -25.25
CA GLY A 1062 -8.00 11.31 -25.75
C GLY A 1062 -7.25 10.37 -26.71
N ILE A 1063 -5.94 10.55 -26.95
CA ILE A 1063 -5.19 9.54 -27.72
C ILE A 1063 -5.05 8.23 -26.94
N ASN A 1064 -4.99 7.11 -27.67
CA ASN A 1064 -4.62 5.83 -27.07
C ASN A 1064 -3.10 5.79 -26.80
N GLY A 1065 -2.71 5.39 -25.59
CA GLY A 1065 -1.31 5.40 -25.13
C GLY A 1065 -0.35 4.50 -25.91
N SER A 1066 -0.85 3.51 -26.67
CA SER A 1066 -0.02 2.76 -27.63
C SER A 1066 0.74 3.63 -28.64
N ARG A 1067 0.26 4.86 -28.89
CA ARG A 1067 0.94 5.85 -29.76
C ARG A 1067 2.22 6.45 -29.15
N LEU A 1068 2.43 6.32 -27.84
CA LEU A 1068 3.62 6.84 -27.13
C LEU A 1068 4.68 5.75 -26.85
N ASP A 1069 4.31 4.46 -26.94
CA ASP A 1069 5.20 3.30 -26.73
C ASP A 1069 6.46 3.37 -27.62
N ILE A 1070 6.31 3.83 -28.86
CA ILE A 1070 7.43 4.02 -29.80
C ILE A 1070 8.49 5.04 -29.34
N LEU A 1071 8.12 6.06 -28.56
CA LEU A 1071 9.07 7.09 -28.11
C LEU A 1071 10.13 6.51 -27.16
N ALA A 1072 9.75 5.51 -26.38
CA ALA A 1072 10.64 4.77 -25.49
C ALA A 1072 11.46 3.68 -26.19
N ARG A 1073 10.93 3.10 -27.28
CA ARG A 1073 11.64 2.05 -28.04
C ARG A 1073 12.58 2.58 -29.11
N LYS A 1074 12.27 3.72 -29.73
CA LYS A 1074 12.96 4.19 -30.95
C LYS A 1074 14.48 4.13 -30.84
N LEU A 1075 15.06 4.66 -29.76
CA LEU A 1075 16.52 4.74 -29.59
C LEU A 1075 17.18 3.39 -29.30
N LEU A 1076 16.41 2.39 -28.85
CA LEU A 1076 16.86 1.00 -28.77
C LEU A 1076 16.71 0.32 -30.14
N TRP A 1077 15.58 0.51 -30.83
CA TRP A 1077 15.33 -0.02 -32.17
C TRP A 1077 16.31 0.49 -33.23
N ASP A 1078 16.72 1.76 -33.17
CA ASP A 1078 17.73 2.35 -34.06
C ASP A 1078 19.09 1.63 -33.96
N GLU A 1079 19.41 1.07 -32.78
CA GLU A 1079 20.61 0.25 -32.49
C GLU A 1079 20.34 -1.28 -32.54
N GLY A 1080 19.11 -1.71 -32.86
CA GLY A 1080 18.72 -3.11 -32.98
C GLY A 1080 18.33 -3.83 -31.68
N TYR A 1081 18.00 -3.10 -30.61
CA TYR A 1081 17.61 -3.61 -29.29
C TYR A 1081 16.12 -3.36 -28.96
N ASP A 1082 15.54 -4.13 -28.03
CA ASP A 1082 14.15 -3.96 -27.55
C ASP A 1082 13.95 -4.57 -26.14
N PHE A 1083 12.76 -4.43 -25.55
CA PHE A 1083 12.35 -4.99 -24.26
C PHE A 1083 10.94 -5.59 -24.27
N GLY A 1084 10.78 -6.80 -23.74
CA GLY A 1084 9.58 -7.65 -23.89
C GLY A 1084 8.30 -7.26 -23.11
N HIS A 1085 8.20 -6.03 -22.62
CA HIS A 1085 7.03 -5.51 -21.88
C HIS A 1085 6.57 -4.15 -22.41
N GLY A 1086 5.39 -3.70 -21.99
CA GLY A 1086 4.89 -2.36 -22.33
C GLY A 1086 5.74 -1.26 -21.68
N VAL A 1087 5.60 -0.03 -22.18
CA VAL A 1087 6.27 1.17 -21.64
C VAL A 1087 5.59 1.68 -20.36
N GLY A 1088 4.35 1.28 -20.08
CA GLY A 1088 3.71 1.51 -18.78
C GLY A 1088 2.23 1.14 -18.72
N HIS A 1089 1.65 1.28 -17.54
CA HIS A 1089 0.28 0.90 -17.19
C HIS A 1089 -0.37 1.96 -16.30
N GLY A 1090 -1.70 2.02 -16.24
CA GLY A 1090 -2.39 2.86 -15.26
C GLY A 1090 -2.12 2.40 -13.82
N VAL A 1091 -2.29 3.30 -12.85
CA VAL A 1091 -2.06 3.04 -11.42
C VAL A 1091 -3.27 3.50 -10.61
N GLY A 1092 -3.91 2.58 -9.89
CA GLY A 1092 -5.13 2.85 -9.14
C GLY A 1092 -4.91 3.52 -7.78
N HIS A 1093 -5.66 4.58 -7.50
CA HIS A 1093 -5.58 5.30 -6.22
C HIS A 1093 -6.06 4.43 -5.05
N PHE A 1094 -5.11 3.91 -4.25
CA PHE A 1094 -5.34 2.89 -3.21
C PHE A 1094 -5.96 1.58 -3.76
N LEU A 1095 -5.72 1.28 -5.04
CA LEU A 1095 -6.26 0.11 -5.74
C LEU A 1095 -5.12 -0.68 -6.41
N ASN A 1096 -5.33 -1.19 -7.62
CA ASN A 1096 -4.35 -2.05 -8.29
C ASN A 1096 -3.17 -1.23 -8.78
N VAL A 1097 -1.94 -1.69 -8.52
CA VAL A 1097 -0.74 -1.08 -9.10
C VAL A 1097 -0.74 -1.15 -10.63
N HIS A 1098 -1.31 -2.22 -11.19
CA HIS A 1098 -1.63 -2.35 -12.61
C HIS A 1098 -3.15 -2.13 -12.82
N GLU A 1099 -3.55 -0.93 -13.23
CA GLU A 1099 -4.95 -0.57 -13.46
C GLU A 1099 -5.19 -0.22 -14.94
N GLY A 1100 -6.28 -0.77 -15.50
CA GLY A 1100 -6.76 -0.46 -16.86
C GLY A 1100 -8.02 0.42 -16.83
N PRO A 1101 -8.51 0.89 -17.99
CA PRO A 1101 -8.17 0.45 -19.35
C PRO A 1101 -6.93 1.12 -19.96
N ILE A 1102 -6.35 2.14 -19.32
CA ILE A 1102 -5.22 2.91 -19.87
C ILE A 1102 -3.87 2.18 -19.77
N GLY A 1103 -2.94 2.55 -20.64
CA GLY A 1103 -1.58 2.03 -20.65
C GLY A 1103 -0.78 2.51 -21.87
N ILE A 1104 0.55 2.41 -21.78
CA ILE A 1104 1.49 2.71 -22.86
C ILE A 1104 2.10 1.38 -23.32
N GLY A 1105 1.65 0.84 -24.44
CA GLY A 1105 2.08 -0.49 -24.87
C GLY A 1105 1.65 -0.89 -26.28
N TYR A 1106 2.42 -1.81 -26.88
CA TYR A 1106 2.17 -2.41 -28.20
C TYR A 1106 1.10 -3.51 -28.21
N ARG A 1107 0.52 -3.88 -27.06
CA ARG A 1107 -0.49 -4.95 -26.93
C ARG A 1107 -1.90 -4.36 -27.11
N SER A 1108 -2.82 -5.11 -27.70
CA SER A 1108 -4.17 -4.62 -28.03
C SER A 1108 -4.96 -4.12 -26.81
N VAL A 1109 -5.04 -2.80 -26.66
CA VAL A 1109 -5.90 -2.12 -25.67
C VAL A 1109 -7.34 -2.10 -26.19
N ARG A 1110 -8.32 -2.03 -25.28
CA ARG A 1110 -9.73 -1.85 -25.64
C ARG A 1110 -10.00 -0.42 -26.17
N PRO A 1111 -11.09 -0.19 -26.95
CA PRO A 1111 -11.33 1.12 -27.59
C PRO A 1111 -11.73 2.26 -26.63
N ASP A 1112 -11.91 1.97 -25.35
CA ASP A 1112 -12.56 2.81 -24.33
C ASP A 1112 -11.59 3.52 -23.35
N GLY A 1113 -10.27 3.27 -23.46
CA GLY A 1113 -9.23 3.82 -22.58
C GLY A 1113 -8.33 4.88 -23.23
N GLY A 1114 -8.85 6.08 -23.49
CA GLY A 1114 -8.05 7.25 -23.91
C GLY A 1114 -7.21 7.83 -22.77
N LEU A 1115 -6.08 8.45 -23.10
CA LEU A 1115 -5.28 9.23 -22.15
C LEU A 1115 -5.89 10.61 -21.92
N HIS A 1116 -6.17 10.93 -20.66
CA HIS A 1116 -6.88 12.14 -20.23
C HIS A 1116 -6.24 12.74 -18.96
N ALA A 1117 -6.47 14.03 -18.71
CA ALA A 1117 -5.96 14.71 -17.52
C ALA A 1117 -6.49 14.10 -16.20
N GLY A 1118 -5.66 14.09 -15.15
CA GLY A 1118 -5.97 13.53 -13.82
C GLY A 1118 -5.85 12.01 -13.73
N GLN A 1119 -5.48 11.32 -14.82
CA GLN A 1119 -5.10 9.91 -14.80
C GLN A 1119 -3.66 9.73 -14.29
N VAL A 1120 -3.36 8.60 -13.65
CA VAL A 1120 -2.00 8.23 -13.22
C VAL A 1120 -1.51 7.00 -13.98
N ILE A 1121 -0.27 7.06 -14.47
CA ILE A 1121 0.33 6.05 -15.35
C ILE A 1121 1.83 5.89 -15.06
N THR A 1122 2.40 4.69 -15.27
CA THR A 1122 3.86 4.49 -15.26
C THR A 1122 4.50 4.87 -16.59
N ILE A 1123 5.76 5.29 -16.54
CA ILE A 1123 6.69 5.27 -17.67
C ILE A 1123 7.92 4.50 -17.20
N GLU A 1124 8.13 3.31 -17.77
CA GLU A 1124 9.02 2.27 -17.26
C GLU A 1124 9.86 1.54 -18.34
N PRO A 1125 10.44 2.22 -19.36
CA PRO A 1125 11.25 1.53 -20.37
C PRO A 1125 12.46 0.82 -19.76
N GLY A 1126 12.92 -0.22 -20.45
CA GLY A 1126 14.01 -1.06 -19.98
C GLY A 1126 14.82 -1.72 -21.09
N TYR A 1127 15.78 -2.53 -20.69
CA TYR A 1127 16.58 -3.39 -21.55
C TYR A 1127 17.10 -4.59 -20.74
N TYR A 1128 17.00 -5.79 -21.30
CA TYR A 1128 17.32 -7.04 -20.58
C TYR A 1128 18.23 -7.92 -21.42
N GLU A 1129 19.47 -8.03 -20.96
CA GLU A 1129 20.52 -8.80 -21.60
C GLU A 1129 20.62 -10.16 -20.87
N THR A 1130 19.98 -11.17 -21.47
CA THR A 1130 19.74 -12.50 -20.89
C THR A 1130 21.00 -13.13 -20.30
N ASN A 1131 20.92 -13.60 -19.04
CA ASN A 1131 22.04 -14.19 -18.29
C ASN A 1131 23.27 -13.25 -18.16
N ARG A 1132 23.06 -11.93 -18.13
CA ARG A 1132 24.08 -10.91 -17.86
C ARG A 1132 23.56 -9.78 -16.95
N PHE A 1133 22.59 -8.97 -17.38
CA PHE A 1133 22.04 -7.84 -16.59
C PHE A 1133 20.68 -7.37 -17.10
N GLY A 1134 19.98 -6.54 -16.31
CA GLY A 1134 18.76 -5.85 -16.72
C GLY A 1134 18.75 -4.40 -16.25
N ILE A 1135 18.05 -3.54 -16.98
CA ILE A 1135 17.89 -2.11 -16.72
C ILE A 1135 16.40 -1.79 -16.88
N ARG A 1136 15.83 -1.03 -15.96
CA ARG A 1136 14.53 -0.35 -16.12
C ARG A 1136 14.58 0.97 -15.37
N ILE A 1137 14.00 2.02 -15.92
CA ILE A 1137 13.90 3.34 -15.29
C ILE A 1137 12.42 3.70 -15.24
N GLU A 1138 11.86 3.72 -14.04
CA GLU A 1138 10.42 3.62 -13.77
C GLU A 1138 9.96 4.72 -12.81
N ASN A 1139 9.05 5.57 -13.27
CA ASN A 1139 8.40 6.62 -12.48
C ASN A 1139 6.87 6.55 -12.70
N CYS A 1140 6.10 6.90 -11.67
CA CYS A 1140 4.68 7.21 -11.79
C CYS A 1140 4.51 8.69 -12.19
N TYR A 1141 3.55 8.96 -13.07
CA TYR A 1141 3.22 10.28 -13.57
C TYR A 1141 1.71 10.53 -13.53
N GLU A 1142 1.33 11.74 -13.14
CA GLU A 1142 -0.01 12.29 -13.39
C GLU A 1142 -0.04 12.90 -14.79
N ILE A 1143 -1.09 12.63 -15.55
CA ILE A 1143 -1.33 13.27 -16.84
C ILE A 1143 -1.97 14.64 -16.59
N VAL A 1144 -1.32 15.70 -17.04
CA VAL A 1144 -1.71 17.09 -16.78
C VAL A 1144 -1.89 17.86 -18.09
N ALA A 1145 -2.59 19.00 -18.06
CA ALA A 1145 -2.67 19.89 -19.20
C ALA A 1145 -1.27 20.44 -19.57
N SER A 1146 -0.99 20.57 -20.87
CA SER A 1146 0.23 21.22 -21.35
C SER A 1146 0.25 22.70 -20.99
N GLY A 1147 1.45 23.22 -20.74
CA GLY A 1147 1.68 24.67 -20.70
C GLY A 1147 1.47 25.34 -22.08
N PRO A 1148 1.69 26.66 -22.19
CA PRO A 1148 1.47 27.41 -23.43
C PRO A 1148 2.22 26.82 -24.62
N LEU A 1149 1.48 26.35 -25.63
CA LEU A 1149 2.03 25.77 -26.85
C LEU A 1149 2.10 26.81 -27.99
N PRO A 1150 3.07 26.69 -28.94
CA PRO A 1150 3.15 27.57 -30.12
C PRO A 1150 1.93 27.56 -31.05
N SER A 1151 1.03 26.58 -30.88
CA SER A 1151 -0.24 26.45 -31.61
C SER A 1151 -1.45 27.02 -30.86
N GLU A 1152 -1.26 27.55 -29.65
CA GLU A 1152 -2.31 28.01 -28.72
C GLU A 1152 -3.37 26.93 -28.36
N ALA A 1153 -3.12 25.66 -28.72
CA ALA A 1153 -4.07 24.56 -28.56
C ALA A 1153 -4.23 24.13 -27.09
N THR A 1154 -5.43 24.31 -26.54
CA THR A 1154 -5.77 24.01 -25.14
C THR A 1154 -6.05 22.53 -24.86
N ASN A 1155 -6.11 21.67 -25.88
CA ASN A 1155 -6.46 20.26 -25.77
C ASN A 1155 -5.23 19.32 -25.78
N PHE A 1156 -4.07 19.80 -25.33
CA PHE A 1156 -2.84 19.02 -25.24
C PHE A 1156 -2.50 18.70 -23.78
N LEU A 1157 -1.94 17.51 -23.58
CA LEU A 1157 -1.54 16.92 -22.31
C LEU A 1157 -0.04 16.63 -22.28
N THR A 1158 0.50 16.50 -21.08
CA THR A 1158 1.87 16.08 -20.79
C THR A 1158 1.91 15.39 -19.41
N PHE A 1159 3.09 15.06 -18.89
CA PHE A 1159 3.25 14.30 -17.65
C PHE A 1159 3.91 15.13 -16.54
N GLU A 1160 3.32 15.19 -15.34
CA GLU A 1160 4.02 15.63 -14.12
C GLU A 1160 4.33 14.42 -13.22
N SER A 1161 5.55 14.34 -12.69
CA SER A 1161 5.97 13.16 -11.94
C SER A 1161 5.39 13.12 -10.52
N LEU A 1162 5.01 11.93 -10.08
CA LEU A 1162 4.66 11.63 -8.70
C LEU A 1162 5.82 10.96 -7.95
N THR A 1163 6.68 10.24 -8.68
CA THR A 1163 7.94 9.71 -8.15
C THR A 1163 8.99 10.82 -8.11
N TRP A 1164 9.58 11.06 -6.93
CA TRP A 1164 10.62 12.06 -6.73
C TRP A 1164 11.89 11.42 -6.14
N VAL A 1165 12.59 10.64 -6.97
CA VAL A 1165 13.81 9.89 -6.60
C VAL A 1165 14.91 10.16 -7.64
N PRO A 1166 16.13 10.57 -7.26
CA PRO A 1166 17.19 10.90 -8.22
C PRO A 1166 17.69 9.68 -9.00
N ILE A 1167 17.68 9.79 -10.33
CA ILE A 1167 18.30 8.83 -11.26
C ILE A 1167 19.84 8.90 -11.11
N GLN A 1168 20.50 7.73 -10.97
CA GLN A 1168 21.95 7.64 -10.73
C GLN A 1168 22.77 8.26 -11.88
N ARG A 1169 23.58 9.28 -11.56
CA ARG A 1169 24.33 10.08 -12.53
C ARG A 1169 25.51 9.34 -13.16
N GLU A 1170 26.17 8.46 -12.41
CA GLU A 1170 27.37 7.71 -12.83
C GLU A 1170 27.13 6.72 -14.00
N LEU A 1171 25.88 6.32 -14.23
CA LEU A 1171 25.50 5.39 -15.31
C LEU A 1171 25.11 6.12 -16.61
N ILE A 1172 25.12 7.47 -16.60
CA ILE A 1172 24.71 8.33 -17.70
C ILE A 1172 25.94 8.70 -18.54
N ASN A 1173 26.04 8.16 -19.76
CA ASN A 1173 27.03 8.62 -20.71
C ASN A 1173 26.56 9.93 -21.36
N LYS A 1174 27.02 11.06 -20.82
CA LYS A 1174 26.59 12.41 -21.25
C LYS A 1174 26.77 12.67 -22.75
N SER A 1175 27.72 12.01 -23.43
CA SER A 1175 27.90 12.16 -24.89
C SER A 1175 26.74 11.60 -25.73
N PHE A 1176 25.89 10.75 -25.15
CA PHE A 1176 24.68 10.25 -25.79
C PHE A 1176 23.46 11.15 -25.54
N LEU A 1177 23.55 12.24 -24.77
CA LEU A 1177 22.39 13.10 -24.42
C LEU A 1177 22.36 14.41 -25.20
N ASP A 1178 21.33 14.61 -26.02
CA ASP A 1178 20.95 15.96 -26.51
C ASP A 1178 20.61 16.87 -25.31
N GLN A 1179 20.84 18.19 -25.43
CA GLN A 1179 20.66 19.18 -24.34
C GLN A 1179 19.28 19.08 -23.64
N LYS A 1180 18.20 18.83 -24.37
CA LYS A 1180 16.84 18.62 -23.82
C LYS A 1180 16.78 17.57 -22.70
N HIS A 1181 17.58 16.51 -22.78
CA HIS A 1181 17.61 15.47 -21.74
C HIS A 1181 18.43 15.93 -20.53
N ILE A 1182 19.54 16.63 -20.74
CA ILE A 1182 20.37 17.21 -19.68
C ILE A 1182 19.54 18.21 -18.87
N ASP A 1183 18.79 19.07 -19.55
CA ASP A 1183 17.88 20.03 -18.90
C ASP A 1183 16.76 19.33 -18.13
N TRP A 1184 16.13 18.30 -18.72
CA TRP A 1184 15.09 17.51 -18.03
C TRP A 1184 15.63 16.80 -16.78
N ILE A 1185 16.80 16.16 -16.86
CA ILE A 1185 17.43 15.46 -15.71
C ILE A 1185 17.76 16.46 -14.60
N ASN A 1186 18.38 17.58 -14.97
CA ASN A 1186 18.75 18.64 -14.02
C ASN A 1186 17.52 19.26 -13.33
N GLU A 1187 16.42 19.46 -14.07
CA GLU A 1187 15.16 19.98 -13.54
C GLU A 1187 14.42 18.94 -12.67
N TYR A 1188 14.38 17.68 -13.10
CA TYR A 1188 13.81 16.58 -12.33
C TYR A 1188 14.57 16.37 -11.01
N HIS A 1189 15.91 16.39 -11.04
CA HIS A 1189 16.75 16.33 -9.84
C HIS A 1189 16.53 17.54 -8.92
N ARG A 1190 16.44 18.76 -9.45
CA ARG A 1190 16.07 19.96 -8.67
C ARG A 1190 14.72 19.77 -7.97
N LYS A 1191 13.70 19.30 -8.70
CA LYS A 1191 12.38 19.00 -8.13
C LYS A 1191 12.44 17.87 -7.09
N CYS A 1192 13.27 16.84 -7.23
CA CYS A 1192 13.46 15.82 -6.19
C CYS A 1192 13.95 16.43 -4.88
N LEU A 1193 15.00 17.27 -4.94
CA LEU A 1193 15.54 17.95 -3.76
C LEU A 1193 14.50 18.91 -3.12
N GLU A 1194 13.75 19.65 -3.92
CA GLU A 1194 12.73 20.59 -3.44
C GLU A 1194 11.48 19.90 -2.88
N LYS A 1195 11.01 18.80 -3.48
CA LYS A 1195 9.82 18.07 -3.05
C LYS A 1195 10.10 17.16 -1.85
N VAL A 1196 11.28 16.53 -1.77
CA VAL A 1196 11.62 15.53 -0.73
C VAL A 1196 12.51 16.10 0.38
N GLY A 1197 13.48 16.96 0.05
CA GLY A 1197 14.43 17.53 1.02
C GLY A 1197 13.80 18.20 2.25
N PRO A 1198 12.70 18.96 2.14
CA PRO A 1198 11.99 19.52 3.29
C PRO A 1198 11.41 18.46 4.25
N TYR A 1199 10.99 17.29 3.75
CA TYR A 1199 10.51 16.19 4.59
C TYR A 1199 11.66 15.50 5.33
N LEU A 1200 12.83 15.35 4.69
CA LEU A 1200 14.04 14.79 5.32
C LEU A 1200 14.51 15.71 6.46
N LYS A 1201 14.69 17.02 6.17
CA LYS A 1201 15.03 18.04 7.18
C LYS A 1201 14.01 18.09 8.33
N LYS A 1202 12.71 18.01 8.04
CA LYS A 1202 11.66 17.98 9.07
C LYS A 1202 11.68 16.74 9.96
N ARG A 1203 12.26 15.62 9.50
CA ARG A 1203 12.47 14.40 10.29
C ARG A 1203 13.84 14.34 10.99
N GLY A 1204 14.73 15.31 10.75
CA GLY A 1204 16.12 15.25 11.23
C GLY A 1204 17.02 14.29 10.44
N TRP A 1205 16.53 13.78 9.30
CA TRP A 1205 17.23 12.84 8.40
C TRP A 1205 18.27 13.61 7.56
N ASN A 1206 19.32 14.05 8.24
CA ASN A 1206 20.32 14.96 7.70
C ASN A 1206 21.34 14.25 6.81
N GLU A 1207 21.66 12.98 7.08
CA GLU A 1207 22.56 12.19 6.23
C GLU A 1207 21.88 11.88 4.89
N GLU A 1208 20.60 11.51 4.93
CA GLU A 1208 19.74 11.29 3.78
C GLU A 1208 19.49 12.60 3.00
N TYR A 1209 19.37 13.74 3.70
CA TYR A 1209 19.29 15.04 3.04
C TYR A 1209 20.60 15.37 2.30
N ASN A 1210 21.76 15.19 2.94
CA ASN A 1210 23.06 15.45 2.33
C ASN A 1210 23.32 14.51 1.13
N PHE A 1211 22.91 13.25 1.25
CA PHE A 1211 22.92 12.27 0.16
C PHE A 1211 22.02 12.72 -1.00
N LEU A 1212 20.79 13.15 -0.73
CA LEU A 1212 19.86 13.67 -1.74
C LEU A 1212 20.42 14.94 -2.43
N GLU A 1213 20.99 15.86 -1.66
CA GLU A 1213 21.59 17.09 -2.18
C GLU A 1213 22.80 16.81 -3.07
N ASP A 1214 23.64 15.82 -2.74
CA ASP A 1214 24.72 15.36 -3.60
C ASP A 1214 24.23 14.62 -4.85
N TRP A 1215 23.25 13.73 -4.71
CA TRP A 1215 22.70 12.98 -5.84
C TRP A 1215 21.93 13.85 -6.83
N CYS A 1216 21.30 14.93 -6.36
CA CYS A 1216 20.60 15.91 -7.19
C CYS A 1216 21.49 17.03 -7.78
N LYS A 1217 22.83 16.96 -7.63
CA LYS A 1217 23.75 17.85 -8.35
C LYS A 1217 23.61 17.67 -9.86
N LYS A 1218 23.70 18.78 -10.61
CA LYS A 1218 23.56 18.77 -12.07
C LYS A 1218 24.61 17.89 -12.77
N ILE A 1219 24.23 17.33 -13.93
CA ILE A 1219 25.10 16.54 -14.83
C ILE A 1219 25.81 17.38 -15.88
#